data_AF-A0A4R1JP65-F1
#
_entry.id   AF-A0A4R1JP65-F1
#
_cell.length_a   1.000
_cell.length_b   1.000
_cell.length_c   1.000
_cell.angle_alpha   90.00
_cell.angle_beta   90.00
_cell.angle_gamma   90.00
#
_symmetry.space_group_name_H-M   'P 1'
#
loop_
_entity.id
_entity.type
_entity.pdbx_description
1 polymer ?
#
loop_
_entity_poly.entity_id
_entity_poly.type
_entity_poly.pdbx_seq_one_letter_code
_entity_poly.pdbx_strand_id
1 'polypeptide(L)'
;MHKTTLKPKNQLKATIMIKVIIMLLFITNVNAQTVTPWITSGDQTKLLQQQGTVSFGANSGSNPSTVTVNAGTTYQTMDGFGYTLTEGSCEVISGMAATQQNQLLNDLYNPTTGLNANVVRISIGASDLSSSSYSYNETSGDVNMNNFSLNGPDLTYLIPIIKKIKLINPNIKILATPWSAPRWMKSNGSWVGGNLQTQYYAAYAKYFVKYFDAMAAQGISIWGITPQNEPENPNNEPSMLMNSTEQKNFINQQLGPQMAAAGYGGIKIIAFDHNCDNTAYPIDVLNNSSYVDGAAFHLYLGNISAMSTVKNATNKNVYFTEQYTGSGGSFSGDFGWHMQNVVIGSTTNWAKTVLEWNAANNSSLGPRTPGGCTTCLGAVTVNNSTSYTKNVAYYIIGQISKFVKPGALRVASSSTSGSITSSAFKNPDGSIALVIYNSGSANTIKVVSGSSAFDYAVPASSAVTFNWGASNPVAVTGVSVSPASATITAGQTQQLTATISPSNATNTAVNWSSSNTSVATVNSNGLVSGVAAGNATITVTTVDGSKTATSAITINAGTTGFPGYYNIISRNSNKGLDVADNSTTSGGRIQQYDVTGGGGSNQRWKFVSTGSGSYYIIVKSTGMYLAVENNGTANGLKVQQKTFSSSNEFKWTVNSLGGGYYSIINVNSNKSLDVENVSTANGANIQVWDYTSGLNQQWQLVQVESTAKRALTEIAPTSETSTDMAIFINSTNDYLKIDTNHEGSATVEVFNIGGQNILKKNVDFVKGNPSEIEVSRLPKGVYIVRVSDKTGSYSKKVLKQ
;
A
#
# COMPACT_ATOMS: atom_id res chain seq x y z
N MET A 1 -77.38 43.77 -39.00
CA MET A 1 -77.05 42.92 -37.83
C MET A 1 -76.47 41.62 -38.34
N HIS A 2 -75.33 41.19 -37.78
CA HIS A 2 -74.90 39.80 -37.54
C HIS A 2 -74.80 38.82 -38.74
N LYS A 3 -73.80 37.96 -38.90
CA LYS A 3 -72.55 37.67 -38.19
C LYS A 3 -71.75 36.79 -39.16
N THR A 4 -70.54 37.20 -39.52
CA THR A 4 -69.59 36.41 -40.33
C THR A 4 -68.93 35.35 -39.44
N THR A 5 -68.93 34.09 -39.84
CA THR A 5 -68.15 33.03 -39.14
C THR A 5 -67.11 32.45 -40.09
N LEU A 6 -65.84 32.72 -39.77
CA LEU A 6 -64.64 32.24 -40.45
C LEU A 6 -64.31 30.80 -40.03
N LYS A 7 -63.98 29.95 -41.01
CA LYS A 7 -63.35 28.63 -40.82
C LYS A 7 -61.89 28.80 -40.33
N PRO A 8 -61.40 28.01 -39.35
CA PRO A 8 -59.98 28.01 -39.01
C PRO A 8 -59.18 27.09 -39.94
N LYS A 9 -58.02 27.60 -40.36
CA LYS A 9 -57.02 26.99 -41.25
C LYS A 9 -56.22 25.88 -40.56
N ASN A 10 -55.89 24.87 -41.37
CA ASN A 10 -54.95 23.76 -41.15
C ASN A 10 -53.47 24.18 -40.93
N GLN A 11 -53.18 25.20 -40.11
CA GLN A 11 -51.77 25.59 -39.84
C GLN A 11 -51.20 25.04 -38.52
N LEU A 12 -51.99 24.36 -37.69
CA LEU A 12 -51.49 23.88 -36.39
C LEU A 12 -50.83 22.48 -36.43
N LYS A 13 -51.04 21.69 -37.50
CA LYS A 13 -50.50 20.32 -37.58
C LYS A 13 -49.07 20.23 -38.14
N ALA A 14 -48.64 21.18 -38.97
CA ALA A 14 -47.28 21.19 -39.54
C ALA A 14 -46.21 21.63 -38.53
N THR A 15 -46.54 22.58 -37.64
CA THR A 15 -45.59 23.11 -36.65
C THR A 15 -45.34 22.15 -35.48
N ILE A 16 -46.32 21.30 -35.15
CA ILE A 16 -46.18 20.26 -34.11
C ILE A 16 -45.35 19.09 -34.66
N MET A 17 -45.51 18.72 -35.94
CA MET A 17 -44.74 17.63 -36.55
C MET A 17 -43.26 17.99 -36.76
N ILE A 18 -42.96 19.25 -37.09
CA ILE A 18 -41.57 19.76 -37.18
C ILE A 18 -40.93 19.91 -35.79
N LYS A 19 -41.69 20.27 -34.75
CA LYS A 19 -41.17 20.30 -33.37
C LYS A 19 -40.95 18.89 -32.80
N VAL A 20 -41.74 17.89 -33.18
CA VAL A 20 -41.50 16.49 -32.78
C VAL A 20 -40.30 15.89 -33.52
N ILE A 21 -40.07 16.25 -34.78
CA ILE A 21 -38.86 15.81 -35.53
C ILE A 21 -37.58 16.53 -35.03
N ILE A 22 -37.66 17.80 -34.63
CA ILE A 22 -36.52 18.52 -34.03
C ILE A 22 -36.29 18.11 -32.56
N MET A 23 -37.32 17.64 -31.84
CA MET A 23 -37.19 17.08 -30.48
C MET A 23 -36.72 15.61 -30.48
N LEU A 24 -36.78 14.90 -31.62
CA LEU A 24 -36.11 13.61 -31.85
C LEU A 24 -34.67 13.73 -32.40
N LEU A 25 -34.17 14.95 -32.60
CA LEU A 25 -32.80 15.23 -33.06
C LEU A 25 -31.87 15.72 -31.94
N PHE A 26 -32.21 15.48 -30.67
CA PHE A 26 -31.19 15.30 -29.65
C PHE A 26 -30.48 13.98 -29.94
N ILE A 27 -29.55 14.03 -30.90
CA ILE A 27 -28.45 13.08 -30.97
C ILE A 27 -27.82 13.16 -29.59
N THR A 28 -28.13 12.17 -28.75
CA THR A 28 -27.31 11.86 -27.59
C THR A 28 -25.92 11.71 -28.18
N ASN A 29 -25.05 12.68 -27.95
CA ASN A 29 -23.61 12.49 -28.06
C ASN A 29 -23.28 11.45 -26.99
N VAL A 30 -23.49 10.18 -27.35
CA VAL A 30 -22.97 9.06 -26.61
C VAL A 30 -21.47 9.25 -26.76
N ASN A 31 -20.81 9.78 -25.72
CA ASN A 31 -19.35 9.87 -25.72
C ASN A 31 -18.84 8.46 -26.01
N ALA A 32 -18.30 8.29 -27.21
CA ALA A 32 -17.81 7.00 -27.66
C ALA A 32 -16.74 6.54 -26.67
N GLN A 33 -16.89 5.31 -26.15
CA GLN A 33 -15.94 4.76 -25.20
C GLN A 33 -14.51 4.85 -25.79
N THR A 34 -13.64 5.54 -25.08
CA THR A 34 -12.24 5.69 -25.47
C THR A 34 -11.41 4.52 -25.00
N VAL A 35 -10.38 4.22 -25.79
CA VAL A 35 -9.41 3.17 -25.58
C VAL A 35 -8.04 3.82 -25.62
N THR A 36 -7.17 3.47 -24.67
CA THR A 36 -5.81 3.99 -24.62
C THR A 36 -4.81 2.88 -24.98
N PRO A 37 -4.17 2.94 -26.17
CA PRO A 37 -3.14 1.98 -26.56
C PRO A 37 -1.78 2.30 -25.93
N TRP A 38 -1.03 1.26 -25.57
CA TRP A 38 0.36 1.35 -25.10
C TRP A 38 1.25 0.40 -25.88
N ILE A 39 2.35 0.91 -26.46
CA ILE A 39 3.18 0.14 -27.40
C ILE A 39 4.58 -0.10 -26.85
N THR A 40 5.07 -1.32 -27.04
CA THR A 40 6.50 -1.65 -27.09
C THR A 40 6.79 -2.28 -28.44
N SER A 41 7.72 -1.69 -29.19
CA SER A 41 8.17 -2.21 -30.50
C SER A 41 9.52 -2.91 -30.37
N GLY A 42 9.72 -3.98 -31.14
CA GLY A 42 10.95 -4.76 -31.14
C GLY A 42 12.18 -3.98 -31.62
N ASP A 43 11.97 -2.90 -32.38
CA ASP A 43 13.02 -1.95 -32.78
C ASP A 43 13.35 -0.89 -31.72
N GLN A 44 12.68 -0.93 -30.56
CA GLN A 44 12.86 -0.04 -29.41
C GLN A 44 12.50 1.45 -29.67
N THR A 45 11.90 1.79 -30.82
CA THR A 45 11.44 3.17 -31.09
C THR A 45 10.30 3.60 -30.16
N LYS A 46 9.53 2.63 -29.66
CA LYS A 46 8.49 2.81 -28.65
C LYS A 46 8.69 1.78 -27.54
N LEU A 47 8.79 2.24 -26.31
CA LEU A 47 9.05 1.40 -25.14
C LEU A 47 8.02 1.69 -24.05
N LEU A 48 7.01 0.83 -23.94
CA LEU A 48 5.83 1.03 -23.08
C LEU A 48 5.27 2.46 -23.19
N GLN A 49 5.13 2.95 -24.41
CA GLN A 49 4.75 4.32 -24.70
C GLN A 49 3.24 4.41 -24.94
N GLN A 50 2.55 5.29 -24.20
CA GLN A 50 1.16 5.63 -24.45
C GLN A 50 0.99 6.26 -25.83
N GLN A 51 -0.05 5.84 -26.57
CA GLN A 51 -0.40 6.39 -27.87
C GLN A 51 -1.67 7.25 -27.77
N GLY A 52 -1.98 7.97 -28.86
CA GLY A 52 -3.25 8.69 -28.98
C GLY A 52 -4.45 7.76 -28.75
N THR A 53 -5.48 8.27 -28.08
CA THR A 53 -6.70 7.50 -27.81
C THR A 53 -7.44 7.19 -29.11
N VAL A 54 -8.05 6.01 -29.14
CA VAL A 54 -9.01 5.62 -30.19
C VAL A 54 -10.38 5.44 -29.56
N SER A 55 -11.44 5.59 -30.36
CA SER A 55 -12.81 5.49 -29.86
C SER A 55 -13.51 4.30 -30.48
N PHE A 56 -14.29 3.58 -29.68
CA PHE A 56 -15.19 2.55 -30.19
C PHE A 56 -16.25 3.18 -31.09
N GLY A 57 -16.41 2.61 -32.29
CA GLY A 57 -17.55 2.83 -33.17
C GLY A 57 -18.50 1.64 -33.15
N ALA A 58 -19.53 1.71 -34.01
CA ALA A 58 -20.36 0.54 -34.31
C ALA A 58 -19.49 -0.57 -34.94
N ASN A 59 -19.75 -1.82 -34.57
CA ASN A 59 -19.13 -2.95 -35.25
C ASN A 59 -19.72 -3.11 -36.66
N SER A 60 -19.17 -2.39 -37.63
CA SER A 60 -19.55 -2.44 -39.05
C SER A 60 -18.35 -2.73 -39.95
N GLY A 61 -18.58 -3.33 -41.12
CA GLY A 61 -17.53 -3.70 -42.08
C GLY A 61 -16.73 -4.95 -41.68
N SER A 62 -15.97 -5.48 -42.64
CA SER A 62 -15.14 -6.68 -42.50
C SER A 62 -13.64 -6.34 -42.49
N ASN A 63 -12.88 -6.94 -41.58
CA ASN A 63 -11.41 -6.91 -41.58
C ASN A 63 -10.90 -8.36 -41.45
N PRO A 64 -10.03 -8.85 -42.35
CA PRO A 64 -9.50 -10.22 -42.27
C PRO A 64 -8.67 -10.49 -40.99
N SER A 65 -8.17 -9.43 -40.36
CA SER A 65 -7.41 -9.46 -39.11
C SER A 65 -8.28 -8.89 -37.98
N THR A 66 -9.12 -9.73 -37.38
CA THR A 66 -10.04 -9.35 -36.31
C THR A 66 -9.66 -10.01 -34.99
N VAL A 67 -9.56 -9.22 -33.92
CA VAL A 67 -9.41 -9.67 -32.54
C VAL A 67 -10.74 -9.44 -31.81
N THR A 68 -11.38 -10.51 -31.36
CA THR A 68 -12.66 -10.44 -30.65
C THR A 68 -12.45 -10.68 -29.16
N VAL A 69 -13.01 -9.81 -28.31
CA VAL A 69 -13.03 -9.94 -26.85
C VAL A 69 -14.46 -10.23 -26.40
N ASN A 70 -14.63 -11.30 -25.62
CA ASN A 70 -15.90 -11.66 -24.99
C ASN A 70 -15.74 -11.72 -23.47
N ALA A 71 -16.08 -10.61 -22.81
CA ALA A 71 -16.02 -10.50 -21.35
C ALA A 71 -17.05 -11.37 -20.61
N GLY A 72 -18.01 -11.98 -21.30
CA GLY A 72 -19.00 -12.89 -20.73
C GLY A 72 -18.49 -14.32 -20.53
N THR A 73 -17.39 -14.71 -21.19
CA THR A 73 -16.72 -16.00 -20.97
C THR A 73 -15.45 -15.78 -20.15
N THR A 74 -15.44 -16.30 -18.92
CA THR A 74 -14.36 -16.11 -17.95
C THR A 74 -13.57 -17.41 -17.73
N TYR A 75 -12.32 -17.27 -17.31
CA TYR A 75 -11.39 -18.36 -17.00
C TYR A 75 -10.82 -18.17 -15.59
N GLN A 76 -9.50 -18.30 -15.41
CA GLN A 76 -8.85 -18.13 -14.11
C GLN A 76 -8.79 -16.66 -13.66
N THR A 77 -8.83 -16.47 -12.34
CA THR A 77 -8.43 -15.21 -11.70
C THR A 77 -6.91 -15.08 -11.66
N MET A 78 -6.40 -13.93 -12.07
CA MET A 78 -4.99 -13.60 -12.08
C MET A 78 -4.51 -13.23 -10.68
N ASP A 79 -3.47 -13.92 -10.22
CA ASP A 79 -2.81 -13.63 -8.96
C ASP A 79 -1.81 -12.48 -9.09
N GLY A 80 -1.10 -12.39 -10.21
CA GLY A 80 -0.28 -11.23 -10.52
C GLY A 80 0.92 -11.50 -11.43
N PHE A 81 1.81 -10.52 -11.53
CA PHE A 81 2.90 -10.47 -12.50
C PHE A 81 4.12 -9.80 -11.87
N GLY A 82 5.32 -10.18 -12.28
CA GLY A 82 6.53 -9.58 -11.74
C GLY A 82 7.80 -10.35 -12.06
N TYR A 83 8.67 -10.42 -11.05
CA TYR A 83 10.04 -10.92 -11.18
C TYR A 83 10.42 -11.76 -9.97
N THR A 84 11.50 -12.51 -10.11
CA THR A 84 12.24 -13.02 -8.96
C THR A 84 13.16 -11.93 -8.40
N LEU A 85 12.89 -11.54 -7.17
CA LEU A 85 13.70 -10.63 -6.37
C LEU A 85 14.73 -11.45 -5.60
N THR A 86 15.85 -11.75 -6.27
CA THR A 86 16.96 -12.52 -5.71
C THR A 86 17.70 -11.70 -4.65
N GLU A 87 18.41 -12.37 -3.75
CA GLU A 87 19.34 -11.71 -2.82
C GLU A 87 20.31 -10.80 -3.58
N GLY A 88 20.87 -11.28 -4.68
CA GLY A 88 21.75 -10.48 -5.54
C GLY A 88 21.09 -9.26 -6.17
N SER A 89 19.81 -9.35 -6.57
CA SER A 89 19.03 -8.17 -6.98
C SER A 89 18.97 -7.15 -5.84
N CYS A 90 18.70 -7.60 -4.63
CA CYS A 90 18.62 -6.73 -3.47
C CYS A 90 19.97 -6.13 -3.08
N GLU A 91 21.07 -6.88 -3.23
CA GLU A 91 22.43 -6.40 -2.99
C GLU A 91 22.76 -5.23 -3.94
N VAL A 92 22.59 -5.42 -5.25
CA VAL A 92 22.94 -4.38 -6.24
C VAL A 92 22.03 -3.15 -6.12
N ILE A 93 20.75 -3.34 -5.80
CA ILE A 93 19.82 -2.24 -5.53
C ILE A 93 20.21 -1.51 -4.24
N SER A 94 20.72 -2.22 -3.24
CA SER A 94 21.17 -1.63 -1.97
C SER A 94 22.42 -0.75 -2.12
N GLY A 95 23.24 -1.02 -3.13
CA GLY A 95 24.39 -0.19 -3.50
C GLY A 95 24.03 1.16 -4.15
N MET A 96 22.75 1.41 -4.46
CA MET A 96 22.30 2.66 -5.07
C MET A 96 22.08 3.78 -4.04
N ALA A 97 22.25 5.02 -4.47
CA ALA A 97 21.85 6.19 -3.70
C ALA A 97 20.33 6.14 -3.41
N ALA A 98 19.92 6.59 -2.22
CA ALA A 98 18.55 6.42 -1.75
C ALA A 98 17.48 6.97 -2.70
N THR A 99 17.74 8.11 -3.36
CA THR A 99 16.82 8.70 -4.35
C THR A 99 16.59 7.78 -5.55
N GLN A 100 17.67 7.24 -6.12
CA GLN A 100 17.64 6.38 -7.30
C GLN A 100 17.09 4.99 -6.98
N GLN A 101 17.43 4.47 -5.81
CA GLN A 101 16.83 3.25 -5.28
C GLN A 101 15.31 3.41 -5.16
N ASN A 102 14.84 4.49 -4.54
CA ASN A 102 13.40 4.76 -4.39
C ASN A 102 12.72 4.94 -5.75
N GLN A 103 13.37 5.59 -6.72
CA GLN A 103 12.85 5.72 -8.08
C GLN A 103 12.72 4.36 -8.76
N LEU A 104 13.76 3.52 -8.71
CA LEU A 104 13.74 2.18 -9.29
C LEU A 104 12.62 1.30 -8.68
N LEU A 105 12.48 1.31 -7.34
CA LEU A 105 11.42 0.54 -6.69
C LEU A 105 10.02 1.09 -7.04
N ASN A 106 9.86 2.41 -7.21
CA ASN A 106 8.59 2.96 -7.69
C ASN A 106 8.31 2.57 -9.15
N ASP A 107 9.32 2.65 -10.03
CA ASP A 107 9.20 2.26 -11.43
C ASP A 107 8.70 0.82 -11.58
N LEU A 108 9.19 -0.10 -10.75
CA LEU A 108 8.83 -1.52 -10.80
C LEU A 108 7.49 -1.81 -10.09
N TYR A 109 7.32 -1.34 -8.86
CA TYR A 109 6.29 -1.90 -7.96
C TYR A 109 5.11 -0.95 -7.69
N ASN A 110 5.20 0.34 -8.02
CA ASN A 110 4.12 1.28 -7.71
C ASN A 110 2.87 0.97 -8.55
N PRO A 111 1.68 0.76 -7.92
CA PRO A 111 0.47 0.35 -8.61
C PRO A 111 -0.14 1.44 -9.51
N THR A 112 0.21 2.69 -9.25
CA THR A 112 -0.36 3.88 -9.91
C THR A 112 0.60 4.46 -10.94
N THR A 113 1.85 4.69 -10.57
CA THR A 113 2.83 5.38 -11.42
C THR A 113 3.79 4.41 -12.11
N GLY A 114 4.07 3.26 -11.51
CA GLY A 114 5.02 2.27 -12.00
C GLY A 114 4.41 1.20 -12.92
N LEU A 115 5.11 0.07 -13.02
CA LEU A 115 4.64 -1.12 -13.72
C LEU A 115 3.59 -1.90 -12.93
N ASN A 116 3.44 -1.68 -11.63
CA ASN A 116 2.59 -2.51 -10.77
C ASN A 116 3.00 -4.00 -10.82
N ALA A 117 4.30 -4.29 -10.84
CA ALA A 117 4.76 -5.64 -10.50
C ALA A 117 4.27 -5.95 -9.07
N ASN A 118 3.43 -6.97 -8.94
CA ASN A 118 2.59 -7.18 -7.75
C ASN A 118 2.71 -8.61 -7.20
N VAL A 119 3.59 -9.41 -7.80
CA VAL A 119 4.11 -10.66 -7.26
C VAL A 119 5.63 -10.58 -7.33
N VAL A 120 6.31 -10.93 -6.24
CA VAL A 120 7.76 -11.22 -6.25
C VAL A 120 7.97 -12.69 -5.88
N ARG A 121 8.85 -13.36 -6.61
CA ARG A 121 9.41 -14.65 -6.20
C ARG A 121 10.73 -14.40 -5.47
N ILE A 122 10.98 -15.10 -4.36
CA ILE A 122 12.20 -14.95 -3.55
C ILE A 122 12.77 -16.32 -3.19
N SER A 123 14.03 -16.34 -2.80
CA SER A 123 14.69 -17.53 -2.31
C SER A 123 14.48 -17.76 -0.80
N ILE A 124 14.38 -19.02 -0.41
CA ILE A 124 14.54 -19.47 0.98
C ILE A 124 15.98 -19.98 1.10
N GLY A 125 16.87 -19.11 1.57
CA GLY A 125 18.33 -19.29 1.48
C GLY A 125 18.88 -18.69 0.18
N ALA A 126 20.07 -19.12 -0.22
CA ALA A 126 20.67 -18.67 -1.47
C ALA A 126 19.96 -19.21 -2.72
N SER A 127 20.09 -18.46 -3.80
CA SER A 127 19.90 -18.90 -5.19
C SER A 127 21.22 -18.87 -5.95
N ASP A 128 21.20 -19.27 -7.22
CA ASP A 128 22.33 -19.13 -8.14
C ASP A 128 22.71 -17.66 -8.43
N LEU A 129 21.79 -16.73 -8.17
CA LEU A 129 21.98 -15.27 -8.26
C LEU A 129 22.12 -14.62 -6.87
N SER A 130 22.80 -15.31 -5.97
CA SER A 130 23.28 -14.78 -4.68
C SER A 130 24.79 -14.62 -4.72
N SER A 131 25.36 -13.78 -3.86
CA SER A 131 26.82 -13.60 -3.76
C SER A 131 27.57 -14.84 -3.26
N SER A 132 26.89 -15.71 -2.51
CA SER A 132 27.41 -16.98 -2.02
C SER A 132 26.27 -17.96 -1.70
N SER A 133 26.59 -19.25 -1.63
CA SER A 133 25.66 -20.30 -1.21
C SER A 133 25.52 -20.33 0.31
N TYR A 134 24.29 -20.27 0.81
CA TYR A 134 23.98 -20.33 2.24
C TYR A 134 22.58 -20.91 2.48
N SER A 135 22.36 -21.39 3.71
CA SER A 135 21.06 -21.75 4.25
C SER A 135 20.90 -21.10 5.63
N TYR A 136 19.69 -21.07 6.16
CA TYR A 136 19.43 -20.47 7.49
C TYR A 136 19.80 -21.41 8.65
N ASN A 137 20.26 -22.64 8.38
CA ASN A 137 20.70 -23.56 9.43
C ASN A 137 21.70 -24.61 8.93
N GLU A 138 22.98 -24.27 8.89
CA GLU A 138 24.07 -25.20 8.54
C GLU A 138 24.64 -25.98 9.74
N THR A 139 23.99 -25.93 10.93
CA THR A 139 24.45 -26.69 12.11
C THR A 139 24.05 -28.16 11.96
N SER A 140 25.04 -29.02 11.68
CA SER A 140 24.82 -30.45 11.46
C SER A 140 24.08 -31.12 12.62
N GLY A 141 23.03 -31.89 12.30
CA GLY A 141 22.23 -32.62 13.28
C GLY A 141 21.20 -31.78 14.04
N ASP A 142 21.05 -30.48 13.75
CA ASP A 142 20.05 -29.62 14.38
C ASP A 142 18.63 -29.85 13.84
N VAL A 143 18.09 -31.04 14.08
CA VAL A 143 16.72 -31.44 13.68
C VAL A 143 15.61 -30.63 14.38
N ASN A 144 15.96 -29.86 15.40
CA ASN A 144 15.05 -29.00 16.14
C ASN A 144 15.03 -27.55 15.66
N MET A 145 15.90 -27.19 14.71
CA MET A 145 16.03 -25.82 14.20
C MET A 145 16.33 -24.80 15.31
N ASN A 146 17.14 -25.19 16.30
CA ASN A 146 17.55 -24.31 17.40
C ASN A 146 18.48 -23.19 16.94
N ASN A 147 19.25 -23.41 15.88
CA ASN A 147 20.21 -22.48 15.30
C ASN A 147 19.70 -21.85 13.99
N PHE A 148 18.40 -21.95 13.70
CA PHE A 148 17.80 -21.28 12.55
C PHE A 148 17.95 -19.76 12.68
N SER A 149 18.48 -19.10 11.64
CA SER A 149 18.63 -17.65 11.62
C SER A 149 18.60 -17.07 10.21
N LEU A 150 17.85 -15.98 10.04
CA LEU A 150 17.92 -15.15 8.83
C LEU A 150 19.14 -14.23 8.82
N ASN A 151 19.96 -14.23 9.87
CA ASN A 151 21.15 -13.38 9.95
C ASN A 151 22.11 -13.69 8.80
N GLY A 152 22.48 -12.66 8.03
CA GLY A 152 23.25 -12.82 6.82
C GLY A 152 22.73 -11.93 5.67
N PRO A 153 22.88 -12.38 4.41
CA PRO A 153 22.53 -11.59 3.24
C PRO A 153 21.08 -11.13 3.21
N ASP A 154 20.13 -11.98 3.59
CA ASP A 154 18.71 -11.61 3.55
C ASP A 154 18.31 -10.54 4.55
N LEU A 155 18.83 -10.59 5.78
CA LEU A 155 18.59 -9.53 6.77
C LEU A 155 19.27 -8.22 6.36
N THR A 156 20.35 -8.30 5.60
CA THR A 156 21.14 -7.15 5.13
C THR A 156 20.52 -6.49 3.89
N TYR A 157 20.03 -7.28 2.93
CA TYR A 157 19.62 -6.80 1.61
C TYR A 157 18.15 -7.11 1.30
N LEU A 158 17.74 -8.38 1.35
CA LEU A 158 16.40 -8.80 0.91
C LEU A 158 15.28 -8.17 1.74
N ILE A 159 15.34 -8.31 3.07
CA ILE A 159 14.31 -7.85 4.00
C ILE A 159 14.12 -6.32 3.94
N PRO A 160 15.19 -5.48 3.97
CA PRO A 160 15.04 -4.04 3.80
C PRO A 160 14.39 -3.64 2.47
N ILE A 161 14.75 -4.29 1.36
CA ILE A 161 14.16 -4.00 0.05
C ILE A 161 12.69 -4.43 0.00
N ILE A 162 12.33 -5.62 0.50
CA ILE A 162 10.93 -6.05 0.59
C ILE A 162 10.11 -5.07 1.43
N LYS A 163 10.63 -4.60 2.58
CA LYS A 163 9.93 -3.60 3.40
C LYS A 163 9.66 -2.31 2.63
N LYS A 164 10.62 -1.82 1.83
CA LYS A 164 10.41 -0.65 0.95
C LYS A 164 9.36 -0.93 -0.13
N ILE A 165 9.41 -2.11 -0.76
CA ILE A 165 8.42 -2.52 -1.75
C ILE A 165 7.02 -2.57 -1.12
N LYS A 166 6.87 -3.10 0.09
CA LYS A 166 5.57 -3.15 0.80
C LYS A 166 5.02 -1.76 1.16
N LEU A 167 5.88 -0.76 1.39
CA LEU A 167 5.42 0.63 1.57
C LEU A 167 4.86 1.22 0.26
N ILE A 168 5.41 0.80 -0.89
CA ILE A 168 4.98 1.23 -2.23
C ILE A 168 3.74 0.46 -2.69
N ASN A 169 3.71 -0.85 -2.42
CA ASN A 169 2.66 -1.78 -2.82
C ASN A 169 2.32 -2.72 -1.63
N PRO A 170 1.41 -2.29 -0.74
CA PRO A 170 1.06 -3.06 0.46
C PRO A 170 0.45 -4.44 0.18
N ASN A 171 -0.11 -4.64 -1.03
CA ASN A 171 -0.79 -5.86 -1.44
C ASN A 171 0.11 -6.81 -2.25
N ILE A 172 1.41 -6.55 -2.31
CA ILE A 172 2.35 -7.40 -3.04
C ILE A 172 2.34 -8.83 -2.50
N LYS A 173 2.25 -9.81 -3.39
CA LYS A 173 2.34 -11.23 -3.05
C LYS A 173 3.79 -11.69 -3.11
N ILE A 174 4.17 -12.56 -2.18
CA ILE A 174 5.52 -13.11 -2.07
C ILE A 174 5.43 -14.63 -2.22
N LEU A 175 6.01 -15.15 -3.31
CA LEU A 175 6.22 -16.58 -3.54
C LEU A 175 7.65 -16.93 -3.11
N ALA A 176 7.85 -17.89 -2.22
CA ALA A 176 9.19 -18.26 -1.77
C ALA A 176 9.56 -19.71 -2.14
N THR A 177 10.80 -19.94 -2.55
CA THR A 177 11.27 -21.28 -2.95
C THR A 177 12.71 -21.52 -2.49
N PRO A 178 13.06 -22.70 -1.95
CA PRO A 178 14.45 -23.05 -1.69
C PRO A 178 15.10 -23.64 -2.96
N TRP A 179 16.36 -23.28 -3.20
CA TRP A 179 17.20 -23.98 -4.17
C TRP A 179 17.79 -25.27 -3.60
N SER A 180 17.93 -25.34 -2.28
CA SER A 180 18.44 -26.52 -1.61
C SER A 180 18.03 -26.49 -0.14
N ALA A 181 17.86 -27.68 0.45
CA ALA A 181 17.89 -27.83 1.90
C ALA A 181 19.29 -27.53 2.46
N PRO A 182 19.43 -27.30 3.77
CA PRO A 182 20.73 -27.29 4.43
C PRO A 182 21.56 -28.54 4.09
N ARG A 183 22.87 -28.37 3.91
CA ARG A 183 23.71 -29.44 3.35
C ARG A 183 23.69 -30.74 4.15
N TRP A 184 23.67 -30.63 5.48
CA TRP A 184 23.63 -31.79 6.38
C TRP A 184 22.34 -32.62 6.27
N MET A 185 21.29 -32.10 5.62
CA MET A 185 20.06 -32.85 5.32
C MET A 185 20.12 -33.64 4.01
N LYS A 186 21.18 -33.45 3.21
CA LYS A 186 21.29 -34.00 1.85
C LYS A 186 22.14 -35.26 1.81
N SER A 187 21.85 -36.11 0.83
CA SER A 187 22.58 -37.37 0.59
C SER A 187 24.07 -37.20 0.35
N ASN A 188 24.51 -36.04 -0.13
CA ASN A 188 25.89 -35.77 -0.50
C ASN A 188 26.57 -34.65 0.32
N GLY A 189 25.86 -34.00 1.24
CA GLY A 189 26.43 -32.90 2.02
C GLY A 189 26.88 -31.67 1.21
N SER A 190 26.42 -31.50 -0.04
CA SER A 190 26.93 -30.49 -0.99
C SER A 190 25.88 -29.43 -1.32
N TRP A 191 26.32 -28.25 -1.79
CA TRP A 191 25.43 -27.23 -2.35
C TRP A 191 24.83 -27.65 -3.69
N VAL A 192 25.54 -28.46 -4.47
CA VAL A 192 25.12 -28.91 -5.81
C VAL A 192 24.58 -30.34 -5.74
N GLY A 193 23.43 -30.58 -6.38
CA GLY A 193 22.81 -31.90 -6.52
C GLY A 193 22.47 -32.57 -5.19
N GLY A 194 22.45 -33.91 -5.19
CA GLY A 194 22.00 -34.70 -4.05
C GLY A 194 20.49 -34.58 -3.81
N ASN A 195 19.98 -35.34 -2.83
CA ASN A 195 18.55 -35.43 -2.54
C ASN A 195 18.32 -35.24 -1.04
N LEU A 196 17.14 -34.75 -0.68
CA LEU A 196 16.72 -34.66 0.72
C LEU A 196 16.59 -36.06 1.32
N GLN A 197 17.35 -36.35 2.38
CA GLN A 197 17.23 -37.65 3.04
C GLN A 197 15.91 -37.74 3.82
N THR A 198 15.22 -38.88 3.69
CA THR A 198 13.89 -39.11 4.29
C THR A 198 13.86 -38.91 5.80
N GLN A 199 14.93 -39.28 6.51
CA GLN A 199 15.07 -39.06 7.96
C GLN A 199 14.98 -37.58 8.38
N TYR A 200 15.23 -36.65 7.45
CA TYR A 200 15.19 -35.21 7.70
C TYR A 200 13.95 -34.51 7.17
N TYR A 201 12.96 -35.22 6.63
CA TYR A 201 11.72 -34.58 6.16
C TYR A 201 11.04 -33.75 7.27
N ALA A 202 10.98 -34.30 8.49
CA ALA A 202 10.37 -33.58 9.61
C ALA A 202 11.15 -32.32 10.00
N ALA A 203 12.48 -32.38 9.97
CA ALA A 203 13.36 -31.24 10.24
C ALA A 203 13.25 -30.18 9.14
N TYR A 204 13.20 -30.59 7.87
CA TYR A 204 13.07 -29.67 6.76
C TYR A 204 11.71 -28.98 6.72
N ALA A 205 10.62 -29.66 7.06
CA ALA A 205 9.32 -29.01 7.25
C ALA A 205 9.36 -27.96 8.38
N LYS A 206 10.05 -28.26 9.48
CA LYS A 206 10.28 -27.30 10.58
C LYS A 206 11.12 -26.10 10.14
N TYR A 207 12.07 -26.28 9.21
CA TYR A 207 12.84 -25.19 8.60
C TYR A 207 11.94 -24.20 7.86
N PHE A 208 10.94 -24.67 7.09
CA PHE A 208 9.93 -23.78 6.49
C PHE A 208 9.09 -23.05 7.53
N VAL A 209 8.63 -23.73 8.60
CA VAL A 209 7.86 -23.08 9.67
C VAL A 209 8.68 -21.97 10.35
N LYS A 210 9.96 -22.23 10.67
CA LYS A 210 10.86 -21.21 11.22
C LYS A 210 11.10 -20.05 10.27
N TYR A 211 11.16 -20.31 8.96
CA TYR A 211 11.23 -19.25 7.96
C TYR A 211 9.96 -18.38 7.99
N PHE A 212 8.77 -18.97 8.10
CA PHE A 212 7.53 -18.21 8.20
C PHE A 212 7.45 -17.38 9.49
N ASP A 213 7.83 -17.95 10.63
CA ASP A 213 7.93 -17.22 11.91
C ASP A 213 8.86 -16.00 11.76
N ALA A 214 10.04 -16.22 11.20
CA ALA A 214 11.07 -15.18 11.07
C ALA A 214 10.66 -14.08 10.07
N MET A 215 10.06 -14.43 8.94
CA MET A 215 9.52 -13.44 7.98
C MET A 215 8.33 -12.68 8.57
N ALA A 216 7.43 -13.35 9.28
CA ALA A 216 6.31 -12.72 9.96
C ALA A 216 6.78 -11.73 11.05
N ALA A 217 7.84 -12.05 11.79
CA ALA A 217 8.47 -11.15 12.76
C ALA A 217 9.06 -9.88 12.10
N GLN A 218 9.41 -9.95 10.81
CA GLN A 218 9.80 -8.79 10.00
C GLN A 218 8.60 -8.03 9.40
N GLY A 219 7.37 -8.44 9.69
CA GLY A 219 6.14 -7.90 9.10
C GLY A 219 5.96 -8.32 7.64
N ILE A 220 6.57 -9.43 7.21
CA ILE A 220 6.51 -9.94 5.84
C ILE A 220 5.67 -11.21 5.83
N SER A 221 4.63 -11.22 4.99
CA SER A 221 3.72 -12.35 4.85
C SER A 221 4.03 -13.09 3.56
N ILE A 222 4.26 -14.40 3.66
CA ILE A 222 4.46 -15.26 2.51
C ILE A 222 3.10 -15.68 1.96
N TRP A 223 2.89 -15.53 0.67
CA TRP A 223 1.62 -15.86 -0.01
C TRP A 223 1.59 -17.32 -0.46
N GLY A 224 2.72 -17.83 -0.95
CA GLY A 224 2.87 -19.21 -1.36
C GLY A 224 4.32 -19.65 -1.31
N ILE A 225 4.53 -20.95 -1.34
CA ILE A 225 5.85 -21.57 -1.49
C ILE A 225 5.84 -22.64 -2.57
N THR A 226 7.01 -22.95 -3.11
CA THR A 226 7.27 -24.24 -3.74
C THR A 226 8.23 -25.03 -2.84
N PRO A 227 8.12 -26.39 -2.77
CA PRO A 227 8.99 -27.18 -1.90
C PRO A 227 10.47 -27.18 -2.30
N GLN A 228 10.75 -26.93 -3.58
CA GLN A 228 12.07 -27.00 -4.19
C GLN A 228 12.01 -26.28 -5.55
N ASN A 229 12.97 -25.40 -5.82
CA ASN A 229 13.23 -24.85 -7.15
C ASN A 229 13.82 -25.93 -8.05
N GLU A 230 13.27 -26.11 -9.26
CA GLU A 230 13.80 -27.01 -10.29
C GLU A 230 14.21 -28.40 -9.75
N PRO A 231 13.29 -29.17 -9.15
CA PRO A 231 13.59 -30.42 -8.47
C PRO A 231 14.20 -31.53 -9.34
N GLU A 232 14.28 -31.36 -10.67
CA GLU A 232 14.95 -32.31 -11.57
C GLU A 232 16.28 -31.76 -12.13
N ASN A 233 16.72 -30.57 -11.69
CA ASN A 233 17.99 -29.96 -12.07
C ASN A 233 19.06 -30.16 -10.97
N PRO A 234 20.11 -30.98 -11.19
CA PRO A 234 21.16 -31.21 -10.20
C PRO A 234 22.34 -30.24 -10.29
N ASN A 235 22.35 -29.27 -11.22
CA ASN A 235 23.58 -28.61 -11.66
C ASN A 235 23.82 -27.21 -11.07
N ASN A 236 22.77 -26.49 -10.68
CA ASN A 236 22.91 -25.15 -10.12
C ASN A 236 23.59 -25.19 -8.74
N GLU A 237 24.23 -24.09 -8.36
CA GLU A 237 24.68 -23.88 -6.98
C GLU A 237 23.85 -22.75 -6.34
N PRO A 238 23.00 -23.03 -5.34
CA PRO A 238 22.64 -24.35 -4.82
C PRO A 238 21.61 -25.09 -5.71
N SER A 239 21.52 -26.41 -5.56
CA SER A 239 20.47 -27.25 -6.16
C SER A 239 20.20 -28.48 -5.31
N MET A 240 19.00 -29.06 -5.43
CA MET A 240 18.65 -30.33 -4.79
C MET A 240 17.61 -31.06 -5.63
N LEU A 241 17.88 -32.34 -5.92
CA LEU A 241 16.95 -33.22 -6.59
C LEU A 241 15.82 -33.65 -5.64
N MET A 242 14.61 -33.71 -6.18
CA MET A 242 13.43 -34.22 -5.47
C MET A 242 12.43 -34.77 -6.48
N ASN A 243 12.32 -36.08 -6.66
CA ASN A 243 11.35 -36.65 -7.60
C ASN A 243 9.90 -36.49 -7.11
N SER A 244 8.90 -36.78 -7.95
CA SER A 244 7.48 -36.59 -7.61
C SER A 244 7.03 -37.38 -6.38
N THR A 245 7.58 -38.58 -6.17
CA THR A 245 7.26 -39.41 -5.00
C THR A 245 7.86 -38.81 -3.73
N GLU A 246 9.09 -38.33 -3.78
CA GLU A 246 9.75 -37.63 -2.67
C GLU A 246 9.00 -36.35 -2.31
N GLN A 247 8.67 -35.51 -3.29
CA GLN A 247 7.93 -34.26 -3.06
C GLN A 247 6.54 -34.51 -2.48
N LYS A 248 5.79 -35.45 -3.07
CA LYS A 248 4.47 -35.89 -2.55
C LYS A 248 4.57 -36.38 -1.10
N ASN A 249 5.54 -37.24 -0.80
CA ASN A 249 5.71 -37.79 0.55
C ASN A 249 6.12 -36.72 1.55
N PHE A 250 7.05 -35.84 1.19
CA PHE A 250 7.46 -34.72 2.02
C PHE A 250 6.27 -33.79 2.34
N ILE A 251 5.47 -33.45 1.31
CA ILE A 251 4.29 -32.61 1.49
C ILE A 251 3.27 -33.26 2.43
N ASN A 252 2.86 -34.50 2.12
CA ASN A 252 1.76 -35.15 2.83
C ASN A 252 2.13 -35.55 4.26
N GLN A 253 3.37 -35.99 4.48
CA GLN A 253 3.78 -36.54 5.77
C GLN A 253 4.31 -35.47 6.72
N GLN A 254 4.88 -34.38 6.20
CA GLN A 254 5.62 -33.43 7.02
C GLN A 254 5.25 -31.97 6.75
N LEU A 255 5.48 -31.45 5.54
CA LEU A 255 5.35 -30.01 5.27
C LEU A 255 3.91 -29.51 5.49
N GLY A 256 2.92 -30.13 4.84
CA GLY A 256 1.51 -29.75 4.96
C GLY A 256 0.98 -29.82 6.40
N PRO A 257 1.12 -30.96 7.11
CA PRO A 257 0.69 -31.09 8.50
C PRO A 257 1.37 -30.09 9.45
N GLN A 258 2.69 -29.90 9.35
CA GLN A 258 3.41 -28.98 10.24
C GLN A 258 3.07 -27.51 9.96
N MET A 259 2.89 -27.12 8.69
CA MET A 259 2.41 -25.79 8.35
C MET A 259 1.02 -25.53 8.93
N ALA A 260 0.08 -26.47 8.78
CA ALA A 260 -1.25 -26.35 9.33
C ALA A 260 -1.23 -26.24 10.87
N ALA A 261 -0.47 -27.10 11.54
CA ALA A 261 -0.32 -27.10 13.00
C ALA A 261 0.30 -25.80 13.55
N ALA A 262 1.19 -25.17 12.78
CA ALA A 262 1.82 -23.91 13.13
C ALA A 262 0.98 -22.67 12.77
N GLY A 263 -0.25 -22.84 12.24
CA GLY A 263 -1.12 -21.73 11.85
C GLY A 263 -0.83 -21.14 10.46
N TYR A 264 0.04 -21.77 9.67
CA TYR A 264 0.43 -21.36 8.32
C TYR A 264 -0.31 -22.13 7.21
N GLY A 265 -1.40 -22.84 7.52
CA GLY A 265 -2.19 -23.58 6.53
C GLY A 265 -2.82 -22.72 5.43
N GLY A 266 -2.83 -21.39 5.57
CA GLY A 266 -3.26 -20.45 4.52
C GLY A 266 -2.18 -20.11 3.48
N ILE A 267 -0.90 -20.46 3.72
CA ILE A 267 0.17 -20.30 2.73
C ILE A 267 0.03 -21.43 1.70
N LYS A 268 -0.03 -21.06 0.42
CA LYS A 268 -0.18 -22.05 -0.66
C LYS A 268 1.07 -22.92 -0.79
N ILE A 269 0.89 -24.23 -0.91
CA ILE A 269 1.93 -25.13 -1.41
C ILE A 269 1.72 -25.32 -2.91
N ILE A 270 2.71 -24.93 -3.72
CA ILE A 270 2.71 -25.04 -5.17
C ILE A 270 3.78 -26.07 -5.57
N ALA A 271 3.36 -27.17 -6.17
CA ALA A 271 4.23 -28.29 -6.52
C ALA A 271 5.08 -28.03 -7.78
N PHE A 272 6.02 -28.93 -8.05
CA PHE A 272 6.87 -28.99 -9.23
C PHE A 272 7.87 -27.84 -9.37
N ASP A 273 7.50 -26.68 -9.90
CA ASP A 273 8.40 -25.52 -10.08
C ASP A 273 9.59 -25.83 -11.01
N HIS A 274 9.27 -26.43 -12.16
CA HIS A 274 10.24 -26.82 -13.18
C HIS A 274 9.63 -26.78 -14.60
N ASN A 275 10.33 -27.33 -15.58
CA ASN A 275 10.07 -27.10 -16.99
C ASN A 275 8.77 -27.73 -17.54
N CYS A 276 8.25 -27.15 -18.62
CA CYS A 276 7.06 -27.61 -19.33
C CYS A 276 7.27 -28.89 -20.17
N ASP A 277 8.37 -29.61 -19.99
CA ASP A 277 8.70 -30.86 -20.69
C ASP A 277 8.25 -32.11 -19.92
N ASN A 278 7.97 -32.01 -18.61
CA ASN A 278 7.47 -33.12 -17.81
C ASN A 278 6.12 -32.80 -17.13
N THR A 279 5.02 -33.27 -17.72
CA THR A 279 3.68 -33.14 -17.12
C THR A 279 3.38 -34.24 -16.09
N ALA A 280 4.07 -35.37 -16.13
CA ALA A 280 3.78 -36.52 -15.27
C ALA A 280 4.09 -36.23 -13.80
N TYR A 281 5.19 -35.51 -13.54
CA TYR A 281 5.59 -35.11 -12.18
C TYR A 281 4.48 -34.32 -11.46
N PRO A 282 4.05 -33.14 -11.96
CA PRO A 282 3.03 -32.35 -11.27
C PRO A 282 1.68 -33.09 -11.19
N ILE A 283 1.30 -33.88 -12.21
CA ILE A 283 0.05 -34.65 -12.16
C ILE A 283 0.06 -35.66 -11.01
N ASP A 284 1.16 -36.37 -10.78
CA ASP A 284 1.29 -37.30 -9.65
C ASP A 284 1.11 -36.58 -8.30
N VAL A 285 1.81 -35.47 -8.08
CA VAL A 285 1.74 -34.75 -6.80
C VAL A 285 0.33 -34.15 -6.59
N LEU A 286 -0.25 -33.52 -7.62
CA LEU A 286 -1.52 -32.82 -7.53
C LEU A 286 -2.72 -33.74 -7.28
N ASN A 287 -2.73 -34.93 -7.89
CA ASN A 287 -3.81 -35.91 -7.70
C ASN A 287 -3.71 -36.65 -6.36
N ASN A 288 -2.53 -36.66 -5.73
CA ASN A 288 -2.26 -37.45 -4.53
C ASN A 288 -1.89 -36.61 -3.30
N SER A 289 -2.15 -35.30 -3.30
CA SER A 289 -1.98 -34.43 -2.13
C SER A 289 -3.14 -33.47 -1.96
N SER A 290 -3.71 -33.41 -0.76
CA SER A 290 -4.75 -32.43 -0.41
C SER A 290 -4.20 -31.06 -0.02
N TYR A 291 -2.89 -30.97 0.25
CA TYR A 291 -2.25 -29.73 0.71
C TYR A 291 -1.83 -28.80 -0.42
N VAL A 292 -1.74 -29.31 -1.65
CA VAL A 292 -1.29 -28.54 -2.81
C VAL A 292 -2.42 -27.75 -3.46
N ASP A 293 -2.14 -26.47 -3.74
CA ASP A 293 -3.05 -25.57 -4.45
C ASP A 293 -2.92 -25.72 -5.98
N GLY A 294 -1.71 -25.98 -6.47
CA GLY A 294 -1.40 -26.06 -7.89
C GLY A 294 0.05 -26.42 -8.17
N ALA A 295 0.46 -26.32 -9.44
CA ALA A 295 1.84 -26.57 -9.88
C ALA A 295 2.45 -25.34 -10.55
N ALA A 296 3.73 -25.12 -10.31
CA ALA A 296 4.54 -24.07 -10.89
C ALA A 296 5.34 -24.60 -12.09
N PHE A 297 5.53 -23.75 -13.10
CA PHE A 297 6.18 -24.09 -14.36
C PHE A 297 7.18 -23.02 -14.80
N HIS A 298 8.29 -23.50 -15.36
CA HIS A 298 9.31 -22.76 -16.11
C HIS A 298 9.22 -23.13 -17.60
N LEU A 299 9.88 -22.37 -18.48
CA LEU A 299 9.91 -22.65 -19.92
C LEU A 299 11.33 -22.60 -20.50
N TYR A 300 12.27 -23.25 -19.82
CA TYR A 300 13.59 -23.53 -20.39
C TYR A 300 13.54 -24.71 -21.35
N LEU A 301 12.64 -25.67 -21.08
CA LEU A 301 12.36 -26.84 -21.92
C LEU A 301 10.85 -27.08 -22.05
N GLY A 302 10.48 -27.78 -23.12
CA GLY A 302 9.10 -28.21 -23.36
C GLY A 302 8.23 -27.17 -24.06
N ASN A 303 6.91 -27.29 -23.88
CA ASN A 303 5.92 -26.44 -24.55
C ASN A 303 4.89 -25.91 -23.55
N ILE A 304 4.56 -24.62 -23.63
CA ILE A 304 3.66 -23.95 -22.68
C ILE A 304 2.27 -24.61 -22.52
N SER A 305 1.81 -25.38 -23.51
CA SER A 305 0.57 -26.15 -23.44
C SER A 305 0.58 -27.27 -22.38
N ALA A 306 1.74 -27.64 -21.84
CA ALA A 306 1.87 -28.53 -20.69
C ALA A 306 1.03 -28.06 -19.50
N MET A 307 0.96 -26.74 -19.27
CA MET A 307 0.15 -26.16 -18.19
C MET A 307 -1.34 -26.47 -18.36
N SER A 308 -1.88 -26.38 -19.58
CA SER A 308 -3.26 -26.79 -19.89
C SER A 308 -3.46 -28.29 -19.71
N THR A 309 -2.48 -29.10 -20.09
CA THR A 309 -2.52 -30.56 -19.88
C THR A 309 -2.66 -30.90 -18.40
N VAL A 310 -1.84 -30.29 -17.54
CA VAL A 310 -1.90 -30.49 -16.08
C VAL A 310 -3.19 -29.92 -15.48
N LYS A 311 -3.61 -28.72 -15.90
CA LYS A 311 -4.87 -28.12 -15.46
C LYS A 311 -6.06 -29.04 -15.78
N ASN A 312 -6.14 -29.57 -16.99
CA ASN A 312 -7.24 -30.43 -17.41
C ASN A 312 -7.23 -31.79 -16.70
N ALA A 313 -6.03 -32.35 -16.44
CA ALA A 313 -5.89 -33.65 -15.78
C ALA A 313 -6.20 -33.60 -14.26
N THR A 314 -6.01 -32.46 -13.61
CA THR A 314 -6.05 -32.35 -12.14
C THR A 314 -7.13 -31.38 -11.62
N ASN A 315 -7.64 -30.50 -12.50
CA ASN A 315 -8.46 -29.34 -12.17
C ASN A 315 -7.83 -28.36 -11.15
N LYS A 316 -6.56 -28.53 -10.77
CA LYS A 316 -5.83 -27.66 -9.82
C LYS A 316 -5.28 -26.41 -10.51
N ASN A 317 -4.75 -25.46 -9.75
CA ASN A 317 -4.17 -24.25 -10.32
C ASN A 317 -2.83 -24.52 -11.02
N VAL A 318 -2.45 -23.65 -11.96
CA VAL A 318 -1.11 -23.63 -12.56
C VAL A 318 -0.53 -22.22 -12.53
N TYR A 319 0.79 -22.13 -12.37
CA TYR A 319 1.52 -20.90 -12.11
C TYR A 319 2.75 -20.85 -13.01
N PHE A 320 3.00 -19.74 -13.69
CA PHE A 320 4.27 -19.52 -14.38
C PHE A 320 5.17 -18.71 -13.46
N THR A 321 6.31 -19.27 -13.07
CA THR A 321 7.09 -18.78 -11.92
C THR A 321 8.48 -18.30 -12.27
N GLU A 322 8.99 -18.63 -13.46
CA GLU A 322 10.34 -18.25 -13.85
C GLU A 322 10.61 -18.47 -15.35
N GLN A 323 11.26 -17.48 -15.96
CA GLN A 323 11.95 -17.55 -17.24
C GLN A 323 12.96 -16.39 -17.31
N TYR A 324 14.18 -16.60 -17.80
CA TYR A 324 15.17 -15.54 -17.93
C TYR A 324 15.22 -14.93 -19.34
N THR A 325 15.62 -13.67 -19.43
CA THR A 325 16.03 -13.02 -20.69
C THR A 325 17.55 -12.99 -20.78
N GLY A 326 18.13 -13.29 -21.95
CA GLY A 326 19.57 -13.46 -22.11
C GLY A 326 20.31 -12.19 -22.50
N SER A 327 21.52 -11.99 -21.99
CA SER A 327 22.39 -10.86 -22.36
C SER A 327 22.92 -10.92 -23.80
N GLY A 328 22.93 -12.10 -24.42
CA GLY A 328 23.31 -12.30 -25.82
C GLY A 328 22.13 -12.25 -26.81
N GLY A 329 20.90 -12.09 -26.33
CA GLY A 329 19.70 -12.03 -27.17
C GLY A 329 19.53 -10.66 -27.84
N SER A 330 18.68 -10.63 -28.88
CA SER A 330 18.23 -9.36 -29.46
C SER A 330 16.95 -8.92 -28.77
N PHE A 331 16.78 -7.61 -28.54
CA PHE A 331 15.57 -7.08 -27.92
C PHE A 331 14.29 -7.57 -28.63
N SER A 332 14.23 -7.47 -29.97
CA SER A 332 13.06 -7.88 -30.75
C SER A 332 12.76 -9.38 -30.62
N GLY A 333 13.80 -10.22 -30.67
CA GLY A 333 13.66 -11.67 -30.54
C GLY A 333 13.17 -12.09 -29.15
N ASP A 334 13.84 -11.61 -28.10
CA ASP A 334 13.51 -11.92 -26.72
C ASP A 334 12.13 -11.37 -26.36
N PHE A 335 11.87 -10.10 -26.67
CA PHE A 335 10.56 -9.46 -26.45
C PHE A 335 9.44 -10.26 -27.14
N GLY A 336 9.63 -10.59 -28.41
CA GLY A 336 8.61 -11.28 -29.19
C GLY A 336 8.33 -12.71 -28.73
N TRP A 337 9.38 -13.47 -28.38
CA TRP A 337 9.22 -14.82 -27.88
C TRP A 337 8.56 -14.84 -26.50
N HIS A 338 8.97 -13.95 -25.60
CA HIS A 338 8.39 -13.85 -24.26
C HIS A 338 6.94 -13.35 -24.31
N MET A 339 6.59 -12.39 -25.16
CA MET A 339 5.20 -11.95 -25.30
C MET A 339 4.29 -13.10 -25.77
N GLN A 340 4.75 -13.91 -26.73
CA GLN A 340 3.97 -15.04 -27.26
C GLN A 340 3.87 -16.22 -26.30
N ASN A 341 4.98 -16.61 -25.66
CA ASN A 341 5.05 -17.86 -24.90
C ASN A 341 4.90 -17.65 -23.39
N VAL A 342 5.51 -16.58 -22.86
CA VAL A 342 5.52 -16.31 -21.41
C VAL A 342 4.31 -15.48 -21.00
N VAL A 343 4.02 -14.35 -21.65
CA VAL A 343 2.90 -13.47 -21.26
C VAL A 343 1.57 -14.00 -21.78
N ILE A 344 1.38 -14.02 -23.09
CA ILE A 344 0.12 -14.47 -23.71
C ILE A 344 -0.02 -15.98 -23.59
N GLY A 345 1.07 -16.72 -23.88
CA GLY A 345 1.08 -18.18 -23.86
C GLY A 345 0.71 -18.75 -22.50
N SER A 346 1.39 -18.35 -21.41
CA SER A 346 1.07 -18.89 -20.08
C SER A 346 -0.34 -18.50 -19.62
N THR A 347 -0.78 -17.24 -19.82
CA THR A 347 -2.11 -16.79 -19.38
C THR A 347 -3.24 -17.44 -20.17
N THR A 348 -3.03 -17.77 -21.44
CA THR A 348 -3.98 -18.55 -22.24
C THR A 348 -3.93 -20.05 -21.93
N ASN A 349 -2.87 -20.52 -21.25
CA ASN A 349 -2.71 -21.87 -20.69
C ASN A 349 -2.90 -21.90 -19.16
N TRP A 350 -3.88 -21.13 -18.67
CA TRP A 350 -4.38 -21.15 -17.28
C TRP A 350 -3.44 -20.61 -16.19
N ALA A 351 -2.25 -20.10 -16.53
CA ALA A 351 -1.34 -19.53 -15.55
C ALA A 351 -2.02 -18.41 -14.76
N LYS A 352 -1.85 -18.43 -13.43
CA LYS A 352 -2.33 -17.38 -12.52
C LYS A 352 -1.26 -16.34 -12.21
N THR A 353 0.01 -16.68 -12.39
CA THR A 353 1.16 -15.77 -12.31
C THR A 353 1.94 -15.79 -13.62
N VAL A 354 2.66 -14.70 -13.92
CA VAL A 354 3.71 -14.66 -14.93
C VAL A 354 4.90 -13.90 -14.36
N LEU A 355 5.98 -14.62 -14.10
CA LEU A 355 7.19 -14.07 -13.51
C LEU A 355 8.36 -14.26 -14.46
N GLU A 356 9.04 -13.16 -14.77
CA GLU A 356 10.38 -13.21 -15.34
C GLU A 356 11.40 -13.50 -14.22
N TRP A 357 12.63 -13.81 -14.60
CA TRP A 357 13.66 -14.20 -13.68
C TRP A 357 14.17 -13.04 -12.83
N ASN A 358 15.39 -12.60 -13.04
CA ASN A 358 16.05 -11.70 -12.12
C ASN A 358 15.49 -10.26 -12.21
N ALA A 359 15.20 -9.63 -11.07
CA ALA A 359 14.73 -8.23 -11.05
C ALA A 359 15.85 -7.25 -11.41
N ALA A 360 17.05 -7.44 -10.86
CA ALA A 360 18.20 -6.56 -11.09
C ALA A 360 19.55 -7.29 -11.04
N ASN A 361 20.47 -6.92 -11.92
CA ASN A 361 21.88 -7.31 -11.83
C ASN A 361 22.80 -6.09 -11.97
N ASN A 362 24.08 -6.24 -11.67
CA ASN A 362 25.08 -5.24 -12.03
C ASN A 362 25.51 -5.39 -13.51
N SER A 363 26.30 -4.45 -14.02
CA SER A 363 26.81 -4.47 -15.41
C SER A 363 27.64 -5.70 -15.79
N SER A 364 28.06 -6.51 -14.82
CA SER A 364 28.78 -7.78 -15.02
C SER A 364 27.88 -9.02 -14.88
N LEU A 365 26.55 -8.82 -14.89
CA LEU A 365 25.52 -9.86 -14.73
C LEU A 365 25.65 -10.61 -13.40
N GLY A 366 26.11 -9.92 -12.36
CA GLY A 366 26.23 -10.46 -11.01
C GLY A 366 25.33 -9.73 -10.00
N PRO A 367 25.41 -10.13 -8.72
CA PRO A 367 26.23 -11.24 -8.19
C PRO A 367 25.64 -12.61 -8.56
N ARG A 368 26.47 -13.65 -8.46
CA ARG A 368 26.11 -15.05 -8.71
C ARG A 368 27.06 -15.99 -7.97
N THR A 369 26.57 -17.16 -7.62
CA THR A 369 27.34 -18.24 -7.03
C THR A 369 28.24 -18.91 -8.10
N PRO A 370 29.19 -19.78 -7.70
CA PRO A 370 29.92 -20.60 -8.65
C PRO A 370 28.98 -21.42 -9.55
N GLY A 371 29.16 -21.35 -10.87
CA GLY A 371 28.30 -22.04 -11.83
C GLY A 371 26.92 -21.39 -12.05
N GLY A 372 26.57 -20.35 -11.29
CA GLY A 372 25.33 -19.60 -11.48
C GLY A 372 25.26 -18.87 -12.83
N CYS A 373 24.06 -18.44 -13.20
CA CYS A 373 23.79 -17.99 -14.57
C CYS A 373 24.66 -16.79 -15.01
N THR A 374 25.49 -16.99 -16.04
CA THR A 374 26.40 -15.96 -16.58
C THR A 374 25.80 -15.11 -17.69
N THR A 375 24.62 -15.49 -18.19
CA THR A 375 23.92 -14.83 -19.30
C THR A 375 22.58 -14.25 -18.88
N CYS A 376 22.15 -14.44 -17.64
CA CYS A 376 20.85 -13.97 -17.14
C CYS A 376 20.86 -12.45 -17.00
N LEU A 377 20.10 -11.79 -17.87
CA LEU A 377 19.85 -10.37 -17.84
C LEU A 377 18.66 -10.08 -16.92
N GLY A 378 18.85 -9.22 -15.92
CA GLY A 378 17.75 -8.78 -15.07
C GLY A 378 16.82 -7.83 -15.82
N ALA A 379 15.61 -7.61 -15.29
CA ALA A 379 14.71 -6.57 -15.79
C ALA A 379 15.38 -5.18 -15.79
N VAL A 380 16.30 -4.96 -14.85
CA VAL A 380 17.14 -3.77 -14.78
C VAL A 380 18.61 -4.15 -14.61
N THR A 381 19.51 -3.38 -15.23
CA THR A 381 20.93 -3.40 -14.92
C THR A 381 21.29 -2.15 -14.12
N VAL A 382 21.78 -2.33 -12.90
CA VAL A 382 22.32 -1.25 -12.06
C VAL A 382 23.73 -0.94 -12.55
N ASN A 383 23.91 0.24 -13.15
CA ASN A 383 25.18 0.63 -13.75
C ASN A 383 26.17 1.15 -12.70
N ASN A 384 25.65 1.92 -11.73
CA ASN A 384 26.38 2.48 -10.58
C ASN A 384 25.38 3.01 -9.54
N SER A 385 25.86 3.74 -8.54
CA SER A 385 25.01 4.24 -7.45
C SER A 385 23.95 5.26 -7.90
N THR A 386 24.08 5.89 -9.07
CA THR A 386 23.19 6.97 -9.54
C THR A 386 22.47 6.67 -10.86
N SER A 387 22.70 5.51 -11.49
CA SER A 387 22.01 5.16 -12.74
C SER A 387 21.75 3.67 -12.93
N TYR A 388 20.70 3.37 -13.70
CA TYR A 388 20.27 2.02 -14.07
C TYR A 388 19.65 2.01 -15.47
N THR A 389 19.70 0.85 -16.13
CA THR A 389 19.19 0.62 -17.48
C THR A 389 18.00 -0.36 -17.42
N LYS A 390 16.90 -0.04 -18.11
CA LYS A 390 15.73 -0.92 -18.23
C LYS A 390 15.93 -1.88 -19.41
N ASN A 391 15.93 -3.17 -19.13
CA ASN A 391 16.16 -4.22 -20.14
C ASN A 391 14.83 -4.77 -20.66
N VAL A 392 14.91 -5.74 -21.58
CA VAL A 392 13.73 -6.31 -22.26
C VAL A 392 12.67 -6.86 -21.29
N ALA A 393 13.08 -7.56 -20.22
CA ALA A 393 12.15 -8.08 -19.19
C ALA A 393 11.32 -6.99 -18.49
N TYR A 394 11.85 -5.76 -18.34
CA TYR A 394 11.06 -4.62 -17.83
C TYR A 394 9.84 -4.35 -18.70
N TYR A 395 10.03 -4.37 -20.02
CA TYR A 395 8.97 -4.08 -20.98
C TYR A 395 8.04 -5.27 -21.23
N ILE A 396 8.54 -6.50 -21.14
CA ILE A 396 7.72 -7.73 -21.20
C ILE A 396 6.67 -7.70 -20.08
N ILE A 397 7.12 -7.60 -18.82
CA ILE A 397 6.20 -7.54 -17.68
C ILE A 397 5.40 -6.25 -17.66
N GLY A 398 5.98 -5.13 -18.10
CA GLY A 398 5.28 -3.85 -18.17
C GLY A 398 4.06 -3.85 -19.10
N GLN A 399 4.08 -4.65 -20.18
CA GLN A 399 2.95 -4.81 -21.10
C GLN A 399 1.74 -5.53 -20.47
N ILE A 400 1.89 -6.19 -19.33
CA ILE A 400 0.77 -6.85 -18.65
C ILE A 400 0.49 -6.29 -17.25
N SER A 401 1.51 -6.19 -16.40
CA SER A 401 1.38 -5.83 -14.98
C SER A 401 0.77 -4.44 -14.74
N LYS A 402 1.03 -3.49 -15.65
CA LYS A 402 0.54 -2.12 -15.54
C LYS A 402 -0.98 -2.05 -15.71
N PHE A 403 -1.53 -2.93 -16.54
CA PHE A 403 -2.93 -2.87 -17.02
C PHE A 403 -3.82 -3.95 -16.41
N VAL A 404 -3.26 -5.10 -16.05
CA VAL A 404 -3.98 -6.23 -15.45
C VAL A 404 -3.75 -6.23 -13.94
N LYS A 405 -4.80 -5.96 -13.17
CA LYS A 405 -4.73 -5.80 -11.72
C LYS A 405 -4.88 -7.15 -11.01
N PRO A 406 -4.32 -7.32 -9.79
CA PRO A 406 -4.58 -8.50 -8.97
C PRO A 406 -6.08 -8.74 -8.83
N GLY A 407 -6.52 -9.99 -9.02
CA GLY A 407 -7.95 -10.33 -9.00
C GLY A 407 -8.66 -10.17 -10.35
N ALA A 408 -7.98 -9.72 -11.41
CA ALA A 408 -8.56 -9.70 -12.75
C ALA A 408 -8.95 -11.11 -13.21
N LEU A 409 -10.06 -11.24 -13.91
CA LEU A 409 -10.46 -12.48 -14.57
C LEU A 409 -9.90 -12.49 -15.98
N ARG A 410 -9.20 -13.55 -16.38
CA ARG A 410 -8.91 -13.77 -17.80
C ARG A 410 -10.24 -14.06 -18.51
N VAL A 411 -10.49 -13.38 -19.63
CA VAL A 411 -11.71 -13.53 -20.43
C VAL A 411 -11.38 -14.03 -21.83
N ALA A 412 -12.40 -14.44 -22.58
CA ALA A 412 -12.20 -14.98 -23.92
C ALA A 412 -11.69 -13.88 -24.87
N SER A 413 -10.64 -14.23 -25.60
CA SER A 413 -10.12 -13.47 -26.74
C SER A 413 -9.72 -14.41 -27.86
N SER A 414 -9.97 -14.02 -29.11
CA SER A 414 -9.59 -14.79 -30.30
C SER A 414 -9.15 -13.88 -31.42
N SER A 415 -8.17 -14.32 -32.20
CA SER A 415 -7.68 -13.65 -33.41
C SER A 415 -8.00 -14.49 -34.64
N THR A 416 -8.43 -13.85 -35.73
CA THR A 416 -8.53 -14.50 -37.06
C THR A 416 -7.20 -14.48 -37.84
N SER A 417 -6.22 -13.70 -37.38
CA SER A 417 -4.89 -13.63 -37.99
C SER A 417 -3.91 -14.57 -37.27
N GLY A 418 -3.19 -15.38 -38.03
CA GLY A 418 -2.14 -16.26 -37.50
C GLY A 418 -0.91 -15.53 -36.96
N SER A 419 -0.71 -14.25 -37.30
CA SER A 419 0.41 -13.44 -36.80
C SER A 419 0.07 -12.62 -35.54
N ILE A 420 -1.21 -12.60 -35.14
CA ILE A 420 -1.69 -11.83 -34.00
C ILE A 420 -2.09 -12.79 -32.89
N THR A 421 -1.37 -12.73 -31.77
CA THR A 421 -1.72 -13.43 -30.54
C THR A 421 -2.36 -12.46 -29.55
N SER A 422 -3.28 -12.95 -28.71
CA SER A 422 -4.05 -12.09 -27.80
C SER A 422 -4.40 -12.77 -26.48
N SER A 423 -4.46 -11.98 -25.41
CA SER A 423 -5.05 -12.36 -24.12
C SER A 423 -5.81 -11.17 -23.55
N ALA A 424 -7.03 -11.39 -23.07
CA ALA A 424 -7.89 -10.34 -22.52
C ALA A 424 -8.24 -10.60 -21.05
N PHE A 425 -8.43 -9.53 -20.31
CA PHE A 425 -8.66 -9.56 -18.87
C PHE A 425 -9.73 -8.54 -18.47
N LYS A 426 -10.59 -8.91 -17.53
CA LYS A 426 -11.53 -8.02 -16.85
C LYS A 426 -11.02 -7.76 -15.44
N ASN A 427 -10.59 -6.53 -15.17
CA ASN A 427 -10.13 -6.09 -13.86
C ASN A 427 -11.27 -6.05 -12.84
N PRO A 428 -10.96 -6.04 -11.53
CA PRO A 428 -11.97 -5.92 -10.47
C PRO A 428 -12.81 -4.65 -10.54
N ASP A 429 -12.27 -3.56 -11.10
CA ASP A 429 -12.99 -2.31 -11.35
C ASP A 429 -13.90 -2.36 -12.60
N GLY A 430 -13.95 -3.51 -13.28
CA GLY A 430 -14.71 -3.74 -14.50
C GLY A 430 -13.98 -3.36 -15.79
N SER A 431 -12.86 -2.63 -15.73
CA SER A 431 -12.10 -2.29 -16.94
C SER A 431 -11.59 -3.54 -17.66
N ILE A 432 -11.50 -3.45 -18.98
CA ILE A 432 -10.92 -4.49 -19.83
C ILE A 432 -9.50 -4.09 -20.22
N ALA A 433 -8.58 -5.04 -20.12
CA ALA A 433 -7.25 -4.96 -20.70
C ALA A 433 -7.12 -6.05 -21.77
N LEU A 434 -6.73 -5.66 -22.99
CA LEU A 434 -6.41 -6.57 -24.09
C LEU A 434 -4.93 -6.41 -24.42
N VAL A 435 -4.16 -7.48 -24.20
CA VAL A 435 -2.75 -7.56 -24.59
C VAL A 435 -2.67 -8.31 -25.91
N ILE A 436 -2.01 -7.72 -26.90
CA ILE A 436 -1.74 -8.36 -28.19
C ILE A 436 -0.26 -8.30 -28.55
N TYR A 437 0.19 -9.28 -29.33
CA TYR A 437 1.50 -9.25 -29.98
C TYR A 437 1.39 -9.59 -31.47
N ASN A 438 2.05 -8.79 -32.31
CA ASN A 438 2.16 -9.02 -33.75
C ASN A 438 3.54 -9.57 -34.11
N SER A 439 3.58 -10.84 -34.51
CA SER A 439 4.81 -11.52 -34.96
C SER A 439 5.10 -11.37 -36.45
N GLY A 440 4.16 -10.79 -37.21
CA GLY A 440 4.26 -10.62 -38.66
C GLY A 440 4.68 -9.21 -39.08
N SER A 441 4.37 -8.86 -40.33
CA SER A 441 4.48 -7.49 -40.84
C SER A 441 3.48 -6.56 -40.16
N ALA A 442 3.63 -5.24 -40.37
CA ALA A 442 2.66 -4.27 -39.88
C ALA A 442 1.24 -4.63 -40.33
N ASN A 443 0.30 -4.66 -39.39
CA ASN A 443 -1.03 -5.21 -39.58
C ASN A 443 -2.08 -4.31 -38.93
N THR A 444 -3.06 -3.85 -39.72
CA THR A 444 -4.22 -3.11 -39.19
C THR A 444 -5.28 -4.10 -38.74
N ILE A 445 -5.42 -4.23 -37.43
CA ILE A 445 -6.40 -5.14 -36.82
C ILE A 445 -7.71 -4.42 -36.54
N LYS A 446 -8.81 -5.16 -36.55
CA LYS A 446 -10.10 -4.74 -35.98
C LYS A 446 -10.27 -5.36 -34.60
N VAL A 447 -10.38 -4.54 -33.56
CA VAL A 447 -10.69 -5.00 -32.20
C VAL A 447 -12.19 -4.90 -31.97
N VAL A 448 -12.83 -6.02 -31.63
CA VAL A 448 -14.28 -6.12 -31.39
C VAL A 448 -14.54 -6.45 -29.93
N SER A 449 -15.46 -5.72 -29.30
CA SER A 449 -15.97 -5.98 -27.95
C SER A 449 -17.47 -5.78 -27.93
N GLY A 450 -18.24 -6.87 -27.95
CA GLY A 450 -19.70 -6.82 -28.08
C GLY A 450 -20.14 -6.22 -29.44
N SER A 451 -21.01 -5.23 -29.40
CA SER A 451 -21.50 -4.51 -30.60
C SER A 451 -20.57 -3.38 -31.07
N SER A 452 -19.44 -3.18 -30.40
CA SER A 452 -18.53 -2.07 -30.64
C SER A 452 -17.20 -2.56 -31.22
N ALA A 453 -16.58 -1.75 -32.09
CA ALA A 453 -15.27 -2.05 -32.66
C ALA A 453 -14.45 -0.79 -32.95
N PHE A 454 -13.13 -0.97 -33.10
CA PHE A 454 -12.23 0.03 -33.68
C PHE A 454 -11.12 -0.67 -34.48
N ASP A 455 -10.53 0.04 -35.44
CA ASP A 455 -9.35 -0.42 -36.17
C ASP A 455 -8.08 0.20 -35.57
N TYR A 456 -6.98 -0.55 -35.58
CA TYR A 456 -5.69 -0.09 -35.08
C TYR A 456 -4.53 -0.68 -35.87
N ALA A 457 -3.61 0.18 -36.32
CA ALA A 457 -2.38 -0.25 -36.99
C ALA A 457 -1.36 -0.73 -35.96
N VAL A 458 -1.09 -2.04 -35.94
CA VAL A 458 -0.11 -2.67 -35.06
C VAL A 458 1.20 -2.85 -35.84
N PRO A 459 2.30 -2.19 -35.45
CA PRO A 459 3.60 -2.37 -36.10
C PRO A 459 4.08 -3.84 -36.08
N ALA A 460 5.01 -4.18 -36.97
CA ALA A 460 5.70 -5.46 -36.94
C ALA A 460 6.46 -5.64 -35.61
N SER A 461 6.57 -6.88 -35.14
CA SER A 461 7.30 -7.25 -33.92
C SER A 461 6.98 -6.36 -32.72
N SER A 462 5.70 -6.08 -32.48
CA SER A 462 5.28 -5.16 -31.42
C SER A 462 4.16 -5.74 -30.57
N ALA A 463 4.19 -5.37 -29.28
CA ALA A 463 3.06 -5.58 -28.39
C ALA A 463 2.28 -4.27 -28.24
N VAL A 464 0.96 -4.41 -28.20
CA VAL A 464 0.06 -3.30 -27.87
C VAL A 464 -0.86 -3.77 -26.76
N THR A 465 -0.97 -2.96 -25.71
CA THR A 465 -1.99 -3.16 -24.69
C THR A 465 -3.03 -2.08 -24.78
N PHE A 466 -4.29 -2.48 -24.95
CA PHE A 466 -5.44 -1.61 -24.96
C PHE A 466 -6.16 -1.72 -23.63
N ASN A 467 -6.57 -0.59 -23.06
CA ASN A 467 -7.44 -0.56 -21.89
C ASN A 467 -8.67 0.33 -22.12
N TRP A 468 -9.83 -0.10 -21.60
CA TRP A 468 -11.08 0.65 -21.62
C TRP A 468 -11.99 0.26 -20.44
N GLY A 469 -12.93 1.12 -20.06
CA GLY A 469 -13.86 0.86 -18.94
C GLY A 469 -14.94 -0.21 -19.24
N ALA A 470 -15.69 -0.64 -18.24
CA ALA A 470 -16.92 -1.42 -18.47
C ALA A 470 -18.10 -0.47 -18.77
N SER A 471 -18.48 -0.33 -20.04
CA SER A 471 -19.59 0.53 -20.52
C SER A 471 -19.47 2.02 -20.09
N ASN A 472 -20.21 2.91 -20.76
CA ASN A 472 -19.94 4.34 -20.68
C ASN A 472 -19.96 4.89 -19.25
N PRO A 473 -18.90 5.60 -18.81
CA PRO A 473 -18.91 6.26 -17.53
C PRO A 473 -20.05 7.28 -17.50
N VAL A 474 -20.89 7.21 -16.47
CA VAL A 474 -21.87 8.25 -16.16
C VAL A 474 -21.07 9.45 -15.67
N ALA A 475 -20.92 10.47 -16.51
CA ALA A 475 -20.13 11.65 -16.21
C ALA A 475 -20.73 12.42 -15.01
N VAL A 476 -19.85 13.00 -14.20
CA VAL A 476 -20.28 13.93 -13.15
C VAL A 476 -20.88 15.19 -13.78
N THR A 477 -22.14 15.47 -13.48
CA THR A 477 -22.83 16.69 -13.92
C THR A 477 -22.70 17.83 -12.91
N GLY A 478 -22.46 17.51 -11.63
CA GLY A 478 -22.21 18.50 -10.58
C GLY A 478 -21.66 17.93 -9.29
N VAL A 479 -21.17 18.83 -8.43
CA VAL A 479 -20.78 18.55 -7.05
C VAL A 479 -21.36 19.64 -6.16
N SER A 480 -21.77 19.29 -4.95
CA SER A 480 -22.14 20.24 -3.89
C SER A 480 -21.33 19.96 -2.63
N VAL A 481 -21.16 20.96 -1.77
CA VAL A 481 -20.46 20.83 -0.48
C VAL A 481 -21.35 21.29 0.67
N SER A 482 -21.31 20.56 1.79
CA SER A 482 -22.03 20.88 3.02
C SER A 482 -21.12 20.78 4.25
N PRO A 483 -21.21 21.72 5.21
CA PRO A 483 -21.93 22.98 5.12
C PRO A 483 -21.32 23.93 4.06
N ALA A 484 -22.12 24.84 3.52
CA ALA A 484 -21.65 25.84 2.54
C ALA A 484 -20.80 26.96 3.18
N SER A 485 -20.85 27.07 4.51
CA SER A 485 -19.95 27.90 5.29
C SER A 485 -19.78 27.34 6.70
N ALA A 486 -18.65 27.65 7.34
CA ALA A 486 -18.42 27.31 8.74
C ALA A 486 -17.51 28.34 9.42
N THR A 487 -17.75 28.55 10.72
CA THR A 487 -16.90 29.38 11.57
C THR A 487 -16.31 28.52 12.67
N ILE A 488 -14.97 28.42 12.72
CA ILE A 488 -14.25 27.64 13.73
C ILE A 488 -13.09 28.45 14.31
N THR A 489 -12.54 28.03 15.45
CA THR A 489 -11.38 28.70 16.09
C THR A 489 -10.08 28.07 15.61
N ALA A 490 -8.98 28.84 15.50
CA ALA A 490 -7.68 28.28 15.13
C ALA A 490 -7.28 27.11 16.06
N GLY A 491 -6.88 25.97 15.48
CA GLY A 491 -6.63 24.71 16.16
C GLY A 491 -7.81 23.73 16.20
N GLN A 492 -9.02 24.16 15.84
CA GLN A 492 -10.19 23.28 15.68
C GLN A 492 -10.33 22.77 14.25
N THR A 493 -11.21 21.78 14.06
CA THR A 493 -11.51 21.21 12.75
C THR A 493 -13.00 21.29 12.41
N GLN A 494 -13.31 21.27 11.12
CA GLN A 494 -14.66 21.19 10.57
C GLN A 494 -14.68 20.14 9.46
N GLN A 495 -15.61 19.19 9.52
CA GLN A 495 -15.81 18.24 8.42
C GLN A 495 -16.70 18.87 7.34
N LEU A 496 -16.27 18.81 6.08
CA LEU A 496 -17.09 19.11 4.93
C LEU A 496 -17.44 17.81 4.19
N THR A 497 -18.65 17.74 3.65
CA THR A 497 -19.15 16.60 2.87
C THR A 497 -19.39 17.03 1.43
N ALA A 498 -18.74 16.37 0.48
CA ALA A 498 -19.02 16.54 -0.94
C ALA A 498 -20.08 15.55 -1.41
N THR A 499 -21.06 16.02 -2.18
CA THR A 499 -22.09 15.16 -2.80
C THR A 499 -22.01 15.28 -4.32
N ILE A 500 -21.93 14.15 -5.01
CA ILE A 500 -21.77 14.07 -6.48
C ILE A 500 -23.12 13.84 -7.14
N SER A 501 -23.36 14.55 -8.25
CA SER A 501 -24.54 14.38 -9.10
C SER A 501 -24.14 13.95 -10.52
N PRO A 502 -24.85 13.00 -11.15
CA PRO A 502 -25.85 12.13 -10.52
C PRO A 502 -25.20 11.17 -9.51
N SER A 503 -25.98 10.60 -8.59
CA SER A 503 -25.44 9.69 -7.55
C SER A 503 -24.84 8.41 -8.11
N ASN A 504 -25.18 8.05 -9.35
CA ASN A 504 -24.60 6.91 -10.08
C ASN A 504 -23.44 7.31 -11.02
N ALA A 505 -22.85 8.50 -10.84
CA ALA A 505 -21.67 8.90 -11.58
C ALA A 505 -20.53 7.87 -11.40
N THR A 506 -19.85 7.51 -12.48
CA THR A 506 -18.87 6.41 -12.48
C THR A 506 -17.59 6.77 -11.72
N ASN A 507 -17.22 8.05 -11.68
CA ASN A 507 -16.11 8.54 -10.86
C ASN A 507 -16.63 9.59 -9.86
N THR A 508 -16.76 9.19 -8.59
CA THR A 508 -17.19 10.07 -7.50
C THR A 508 -16.02 10.66 -6.72
N ALA A 509 -14.78 10.47 -7.17
CA ALA A 509 -13.60 10.99 -6.50
C ALA A 509 -13.54 12.52 -6.63
N VAL A 510 -13.08 13.17 -5.55
CA VAL A 510 -12.93 14.61 -5.47
C VAL A 510 -11.58 14.98 -4.88
N ASN A 511 -11.07 16.15 -5.29
CA ASN A 511 -9.90 16.80 -4.73
C ASN A 511 -10.36 18.00 -3.91
N TRP A 512 -9.69 18.25 -2.79
CA TRP A 512 -9.93 19.40 -1.94
C TRP A 512 -8.76 20.38 -1.99
N SER A 513 -9.04 21.67 -1.98
CA SER A 513 -8.02 22.71 -1.87
C SER A 513 -8.50 23.84 -0.97
N SER A 514 -7.54 24.56 -0.38
CA SER A 514 -7.80 25.78 0.37
C SER A 514 -7.21 26.96 -0.38
N SER A 515 -7.98 28.05 -0.49
CA SER A 515 -7.48 29.31 -1.05
C SER A 515 -6.40 29.97 -0.19
N ASN A 516 -6.30 29.61 1.09
CA ASN A 516 -5.32 30.17 2.02
C ASN A 516 -4.95 29.16 3.10
N THR A 517 -3.90 28.38 2.85
CA THR A 517 -3.41 27.33 3.77
C THR A 517 -2.77 27.88 5.05
N SER A 518 -2.39 29.17 5.10
CA SER A 518 -1.94 29.80 6.35
C SER A 518 -3.10 30.14 7.30
N VAL A 519 -4.33 30.16 6.80
CA VAL A 519 -5.56 30.37 7.57
C VAL A 519 -6.28 29.04 7.85
N ALA A 520 -6.51 28.21 6.84
CA ALA A 520 -7.14 26.90 7.01
C ALA A 520 -6.59 25.88 6.00
N THR A 521 -6.31 24.67 6.45
CA THR A 521 -5.93 23.53 5.58
C THR A 521 -7.10 22.56 5.44
N VAL A 522 -7.11 21.73 4.40
CA VAL A 522 -8.12 20.68 4.20
C VAL A 522 -7.42 19.41 3.74
N ASN A 523 -7.82 18.25 4.27
CA ASN A 523 -7.26 16.96 3.86
C ASN A 523 -8.08 16.32 2.71
N SER A 524 -7.62 15.16 2.23
CA SER A 524 -8.28 14.42 1.13
C SER A 524 -9.73 13.99 1.43
N ASN A 525 -10.12 13.96 2.70
CA ASN A 525 -11.45 13.54 3.14
C ASN A 525 -12.38 14.73 3.43
N GLY A 526 -11.98 15.97 3.11
CA GLY A 526 -12.78 17.17 3.36
C GLY A 526 -12.74 17.67 4.81
N LEU A 527 -11.83 17.16 5.66
CA LEU A 527 -11.64 17.69 7.01
C LEU A 527 -10.78 18.94 6.95
N VAL A 528 -11.39 20.08 7.31
CA VAL A 528 -10.76 21.39 7.40
C VAL A 528 -10.15 21.57 8.78
N SER A 529 -8.92 22.09 8.85
CA SER A 529 -8.21 22.44 10.08
C SER A 529 -7.89 23.93 10.11
N GLY A 530 -8.35 24.64 11.13
CA GLY A 530 -8.04 26.05 11.33
C GLY A 530 -6.59 26.25 11.76
N VAL A 531 -5.84 27.09 11.03
CA VAL A 531 -4.42 27.39 11.27
C VAL A 531 -4.23 28.71 11.99
N ALA A 532 -4.83 29.79 11.48
CA ALA A 532 -4.72 31.15 12.05
C ALA A 532 -5.97 31.98 11.75
N ALA A 533 -6.17 33.06 12.51
CA ALA A 533 -7.32 33.95 12.32
C ALA A 533 -7.39 34.49 10.88
N GLY A 534 -8.56 34.43 10.26
CA GLY A 534 -8.76 34.91 8.90
C GLY A 534 -9.85 34.15 8.16
N ASN A 535 -9.99 34.41 6.87
CA ASN A 535 -10.96 33.72 6.00
C ASN A 535 -10.23 32.88 4.95
N ALA A 536 -10.76 31.70 4.67
CA ALA A 536 -10.31 30.81 3.61
C ALA A 536 -11.52 30.20 2.88
N THR A 537 -11.41 30.01 1.58
CA THR A 537 -12.41 29.29 0.78
C THR A 537 -11.88 27.89 0.52
N ILE A 538 -12.64 26.88 0.92
CA ILE A 538 -12.34 25.48 0.63
C ILE A 538 -13.08 25.08 -0.63
N THR A 539 -12.34 24.62 -1.64
CA THR A 539 -12.89 24.19 -2.93
C THR A 539 -12.82 22.67 -3.02
N VAL A 540 -13.95 22.03 -3.35
CA VAL A 540 -13.98 20.65 -3.81
C VAL A 540 -14.06 20.63 -5.34
N THR A 541 -13.24 19.81 -5.98
CA THR A 541 -13.18 19.65 -7.43
C THR A 541 -13.31 18.17 -7.79
N THR A 542 -14.26 17.82 -8.64
CA THR A 542 -14.41 16.44 -9.13
C THR A 542 -13.24 16.04 -10.01
N VAL A 543 -12.69 14.84 -9.82
CA VAL A 543 -11.53 14.35 -10.59
C VAL A 543 -11.83 14.20 -12.08
N ASP A 544 -13.06 13.82 -12.44
CA ASP A 544 -13.43 13.41 -13.80
C ASP A 544 -14.06 14.51 -14.68
N GLY A 545 -14.45 15.64 -14.09
CA GLY A 545 -15.24 16.66 -14.82
C GLY A 545 -14.92 18.10 -14.46
N SER A 546 -13.93 18.32 -13.58
CA SER A 546 -13.54 19.65 -13.07
C SER A 546 -14.70 20.50 -12.55
N LYS A 547 -15.81 19.86 -12.14
CA LYS A 547 -16.92 20.55 -11.48
C LYS A 547 -16.48 20.94 -10.08
N THR A 548 -16.86 22.13 -9.64
CA THR A 548 -16.44 22.66 -8.36
C THR A 548 -17.62 23.08 -7.49
N ALA A 549 -17.42 22.98 -6.18
CA ALA A 549 -18.25 23.63 -5.17
C ALA A 549 -17.34 24.21 -4.08
N THR A 550 -17.80 25.24 -3.38
CA THR A 550 -16.98 25.95 -2.39
C THR A 550 -17.69 26.05 -1.05
N SER A 551 -16.91 26.02 0.03
CA SER A 551 -17.32 26.35 1.39
C SER A 551 -16.52 27.53 1.89
N ALA A 552 -17.20 28.54 2.45
CA ALA A 552 -16.54 29.68 3.08
C ALA A 552 -16.20 29.36 4.55
N ILE A 553 -14.90 29.39 4.88
CA ILE A 553 -14.40 29.11 6.23
C ILE A 553 -13.89 30.38 6.88
N THR A 554 -14.46 30.73 8.03
CA THR A 554 -13.95 31.80 8.90
C THR A 554 -13.25 31.17 10.09
N ILE A 555 -11.98 31.52 10.28
CA ILE A 555 -11.18 31.13 11.43
C ILE A 555 -11.11 32.31 12.39
N ASN A 556 -11.69 32.14 13.57
CA ASN A 556 -11.49 33.08 14.66
C ASN A 556 -10.10 32.89 15.28
N ALA A 557 -9.52 33.96 15.81
CA ALA A 557 -8.26 33.89 16.53
C ALA A 557 -8.36 32.83 17.63
N GLY A 558 -7.47 31.84 17.56
CA GLY A 558 -7.28 30.91 18.65
C GLY A 558 -6.81 31.68 19.87
N THR A 559 -7.54 31.57 20.98
CA THR A 559 -6.91 31.76 22.28
C THR A 559 -5.85 30.66 22.37
N THR A 560 -4.59 31.00 22.17
CA THR A 560 -3.47 30.07 22.32
C THR A 560 -3.35 29.71 23.80
N GLY A 561 -4.18 28.75 24.21
CA GLY A 561 -4.06 28.10 25.50
C GLY A 561 -3.20 26.88 25.30
N PHE A 562 -2.15 26.75 26.10
CA PHE A 562 -1.43 25.50 26.32
C PHE A 562 -1.95 24.91 27.64
N PRO A 563 -3.11 24.21 27.63
CA PRO A 563 -3.72 23.71 28.86
C PRO A 563 -2.89 22.59 29.50
N GLY A 564 -2.80 22.59 30.82
CA GLY A 564 -2.08 21.57 31.58
C GLY A 564 -0.56 21.67 31.50
N TYR A 565 0.13 20.53 31.52
CA TYR A 565 1.60 20.45 31.58
C TYR A 565 2.17 19.82 30.32
N TYR A 566 3.35 20.30 29.93
CA TYR A 566 4.07 19.89 28.73
C TYR A 566 5.53 19.54 29.06
N ASN A 567 6.13 18.62 28.31
CA ASN A 567 7.58 18.61 28.14
C ASN A 567 7.94 19.58 27.00
N ILE A 568 9.05 20.31 27.17
CA ILE A 568 9.63 21.19 26.15
C ILE A 568 10.86 20.46 25.62
N ILE A 569 10.77 19.87 24.42
CA ILE A 569 11.78 18.94 23.87
C ILE A 569 12.62 19.63 22.80
N SER A 570 13.94 19.58 22.92
CA SER A 570 14.86 20.12 21.92
C SER A 570 14.80 19.32 20.62
N ARG A 571 14.63 19.98 19.49
CA ARG A 571 14.65 19.35 18.16
C ARG A 571 16.04 18.78 17.81
N ASN A 572 17.11 19.37 18.33
CA ASN A 572 18.48 18.97 18.04
C ASN A 572 18.87 17.64 18.71
N SER A 573 18.41 17.43 19.96
CA SER A 573 18.90 16.35 20.82
C SER A 573 17.82 15.36 21.27
N ASN A 574 16.54 15.66 21.03
CA ASN A 574 15.37 14.97 21.59
C ASN A 574 15.31 14.93 23.12
N LYS A 575 16.04 15.82 23.81
CA LYS A 575 16.06 15.95 25.28
C LYS A 575 15.11 17.04 25.76
N GLY A 576 14.58 16.89 26.97
CA GLY A 576 13.63 17.82 27.57
C GLY A 576 14.31 18.90 28.40
N LEU A 577 13.64 20.05 28.50
CA LEU A 577 13.98 21.12 29.44
C LEU A 577 13.82 20.63 30.89
N ASP A 578 14.87 20.77 31.68
CA ASP A 578 15.03 20.11 32.98
C ASP A 578 15.56 21.12 34.01
N VAL A 579 14.94 21.15 35.19
CA VAL A 579 15.55 21.81 36.36
C VAL A 579 16.62 20.88 36.92
N ALA A 580 17.87 21.34 36.84
CA ALA A 580 19.04 20.54 37.20
C ALA A 580 18.96 20.02 38.63
N ASP A 581 19.30 18.74 38.81
CA ASP A 581 19.39 18.05 40.10
C ASP A 581 18.09 18.10 40.93
N ASN A 582 16.93 18.29 40.28
CA ASN A 582 15.65 18.54 40.95
C ASN A 582 15.70 19.70 41.95
N SER A 583 16.55 20.70 41.70
CA SER A 583 16.72 21.85 42.59
C SER A 583 15.37 22.48 42.96
N THR A 584 15.22 22.87 44.22
CA THR A 584 14.05 23.58 44.75
C THR A 584 14.33 25.07 44.99
N THR A 585 15.53 25.54 44.66
CA THR A 585 15.96 26.91 44.95
C THR A 585 15.63 27.86 43.81
N SER A 586 15.27 29.10 44.16
CA SER A 586 15.19 30.20 43.22
C SER A 586 16.59 30.52 42.70
N GLY A 587 16.75 30.59 41.39
CA GLY A 587 18.05 30.60 40.71
C GLY A 587 18.55 29.22 40.28
N GLY A 588 17.75 28.17 40.48
CA GLY A 588 18.10 26.83 40.02
C GLY A 588 18.33 26.78 38.51
N ARG A 589 19.47 26.20 38.11
CA ARG A 589 19.92 26.11 36.72
C ARG A 589 18.97 25.28 35.86
N ILE A 590 18.70 25.74 34.65
CA ILE A 590 17.99 24.95 33.63
C ILE A 590 19.00 24.30 32.68
N GLN A 591 18.78 23.02 32.40
CA GLN A 591 19.59 22.20 31.50
C GLN A 591 18.68 21.41 30.54
N GLN A 592 19.28 20.68 29.59
CA GLN A 592 18.58 19.60 28.90
C GLN A 592 18.96 18.24 29.51
N TYR A 593 18.00 17.33 29.56
CA TYR A 593 18.20 15.94 29.99
C TYR A 593 17.23 14.98 29.28
N ASP A 594 17.57 13.71 29.20
CA ASP A 594 16.69 12.67 28.65
C ASP A 594 15.32 12.63 29.39
N VAL A 595 14.25 12.38 28.62
CA VAL A 595 12.88 12.28 29.12
C VAL A 595 12.43 10.82 29.08
N THR A 596 12.30 10.20 30.25
CA THR A 596 11.82 8.82 30.39
C THR A 596 10.40 8.82 30.97
N GLY A 597 9.46 8.06 30.37
CA GLY A 597 8.10 7.94 30.90
C GLY A 597 7.29 9.25 31.00
N GLY A 598 7.54 10.22 30.11
CA GLY A 598 6.91 11.56 30.15
C GLY A 598 7.58 12.57 31.10
N GLY A 599 8.74 12.21 31.68
CA GLY A 599 9.58 13.08 32.50
C GLY A 599 9.07 13.30 33.92
N GLY A 600 9.99 13.63 34.83
CA GLY A 600 9.69 13.97 36.23
C GLY A 600 8.99 15.33 36.36
N SER A 601 8.50 15.68 37.57
CA SER A 601 7.87 17.00 37.81
C SER A 601 8.81 18.19 37.52
N ASN A 602 10.12 17.98 37.57
CA ASN A 602 11.14 18.96 37.22
C ASN A 602 11.33 19.16 35.70
N GLN A 603 10.64 18.36 34.87
CA GLN A 603 10.66 18.41 33.40
C GLN A 603 9.27 18.74 32.81
N ARG A 604 8.31 19.13 33.66
CA ARG A 604 6.92 19.41 33.28
C ARG A 604 6.62 20.89 33.45
N TRP A 605 6.18 21.52 32.38
CA TRP A 605 6.06 22.97 32.25
C TRP A 605 4.63 23.37 31.92
N LYS A 606 4.08 24.31 32.68
CA LYS A 606 2.76 24.91 32.46
C LYS A 606 2.92 26.29 31.88
N PHE A 607 2.11 26.59 30.88
CA PHE A 607 2.08 27.90 30.23
C PHE A 607 0.85 28.66 30.72
N VAL A 608 1.06 29.88 31.22
CA VAL A 608 -0.01 30.78 31.66
C VAL A 608 0.03 32.01 30.77
N SER A 609 -0.99 32.18 29.92
CA SER A 609 -1.05 33.32 29.01
C SER A 609 -1.08 34.64 29.78
N THR A 610 -0.32 35.60 29.29
CA THR A 610 -0.32 36.99 29.78
C THR A 610 -1.01 37.94 28.79
N GLY A 611 -1.68 37.40 27.75
CA GLY A 611 -2.22 38.17 26.62
C GLY A 611 -1.21 38.38 25.49
N SER A 612 -1.72 38.72 24.30
CA SER A 612 -0.94 39.06 23.10
C SER A 612 0.15 38.04 22.72
N GLY A 613 -0.14 36.74 22.86
CA GLY A 613 0.79 35.66 22.49
C GLY A 613 1.97 35.44 23.45
N SER A 614 1.99 36.12 24.60
CA SER A 614 3.01 35.97 25.65
C SER A 614 2.55 35.06 26.79
N TYR A 615 3.51 34.41 27.46
CA TYR A 615 3.27 33.44 28.53
C TYR A 615 4.27 33.59 29.68
N TYR A 616 3.81 33.22 30.87
CA TYR A 616 4.67 32.69 31.92
C TYR A 616 4.81 31.17 31.74
N ILE A 617 6.03 30.66 31.87
CA ILE A 617 6.34 29.22 31.81
C ILE A 617 6.74 28.77 33.21
N ILE A 618 6.02 27.81 33.77
CA ILE A 618 6.06 27.46 35.20
C ILE A 618 6.40 25.98 35.34
N VAL A 619 7.46 25.64 36.10
CA VAL A 619 7.82 24.23 36.34
C VAL A 619 6.90 23.60 37.39
N LYS A 620 6.53 22.33 37.20
CA LYS A 620 5.63 21.61 38.12
C LYS A 620 6.26 21.32 39.48
N SER A 621 7.56 21.00 39.53
CA SER A 621 8.24 20.60 40.77
C SER A 621 8.20 21.67 41.86
N THR A 622 8.33 22.95 41.51
CA THR A 622 8.43 24.05 42.47
C THR A 622 7.34 25.12 42.29
N GLY A 623 6.66 25.16 41.14
CA GLY A 623 5.77 26.26 40.79
C GLY A 623 6.52 27.56 40.45
N MET A 624 7.85 27.52 40.34
CA MET A 624 8.67 28.67 39.95
C MET A 624 8.68 28.87 38.43
N TYR A 625 9.11 30.06 38.03
CA TYR A 625 8.96 30.57 36.67
C TYR A 625 10.28 30.49 35.93
N LEU A 626 10.23 30.17 34.65
CA LEU A 626 11.37 30.24 33.74
C LEU A 626 11.76 31.71 33.54
N ALA A 627 13.00 32.06 33.86
CA ALA A 627 13.51 33.42 33.78
C ALA A 627 14.93 33.46 33.21
N VAL A 628 15.25 34.55 32.51
CA VAL A 628 16.64 34.87 32.15
C VAL A 628 17.33 35.45 33.39
N GLU A 629 18.59 35.08 33.62
CA GLU A 629 19.34 35.60 34.77
C GLU A 629 19.57 37.12 34.70
N ASN A 630 19.60 37.75 35.88
CA ASN A 630 19.92 39.16 36.07
C ASN A 630 19.08 40.16 35.25
N ASN A 631 17.89 39.77 34.79
CA ASN A 631 17.08 40.56 33.85
C ASN A 631 17.88 41.07 32.64
N GLY A 632 18.91 40.33 32.24
CA GLY A 632 19.86 40.76 31.22
C GLY A 632 19.36 40.55 29.80
N THR A 633 20.07 41.17 28.86
CA THR A 633 19.72 41.15 27.42
C THR A 633 20.88 40.73 26.51
N ALA A 634 21.99 40.25 27.06
CA ALA A 634 23.15 39.77 26.29
C ALA A 634 22.98 38.31 25.82
N ASN A 635 23.73 37.91 24.78
CA ASN A 635 23.84 36.51 24.38
C ASN A 635 24.60 35.71 25.45
N GLY A 636 24.21 34.44 25.64
CA GLY A 636 24.88 33.51 26.54
C GLY A 636 24.41 33.57 27.99
N LEU A 637 23.50 34.49 28.34
CA LEU A 637 22.88 34.56 29.66
C LEU A 637 22.11 33.28 29.96
N LYS A 638 22.28 32.75 31.17
CA LYS A 638 21.68 31.48 31.58
C LYS A 638 20.19 31.64 31.89
N VAL A 639 19.47 30.54 31.67
CA VAL A 639 18.06 30.42 32.03
C VAL A 639 17.95 29.63 33.32
N GLN A 640 17.10 30.11 34.22
CA GLN A 640 16.93 29.60 35.57
C GLN A 640 15.44 29.47 35.92
N GLN A 641 15.10 28.61 36.89
CA GLN A 641 13.84 28.75 37.61
C GLN A 641 14.00 29.86 38.64
N LYS A 642 13.00 30.73 38.80
CA LYS A 642 13.07 31.86 39.74
C LYS A 642 11.70 32.13 40.34
N THR A 643 11.70 32.58 41.59
CA THR A 643 10.50 33.09 42.25
C THR A 643 9.98 34.29 41.48
N PHE A 644 8.67 34.32 41.22
CA PHE A 644 8.05 35.32 40.36
C PHE A 644 8.27 36.75 40.86
N SER A 645 8.59 37.65 39.93
CA SER A 645 8.40 39.09 40.09
C SER A 645 7.80 39.68 38.82
N SER A 646 7.17 40.84 38.91
CA SER A 646 6.56 41.52 37.77
C SER A 646 7.60 42.18 36.88
N SER A 647 8.36 41.38 36.13
CA SER A 647 9.39 41.81 35.17
C SER A 647 9.28 41.04 33.85
N ASN A 648 9.79 41.61 32.77
CA ASN A 648 9.78 40.96 31.46
C ASN A 648 10.78 39.79 31.34
N GLU A 649 11.73 39.63 32.28
CA GLU A 649 12.63 38.45 32.31
C GLU A 649 11.87 37.11 32.39
N PHE A 650 10.63 37.12 32.89
CA PHE A 650 9.76 35.95 33.07
C PHE A 650 8.79 35.70 31.90
N LYS A 651 8.68 36.63 30.96
CA LYS A 651 7.69 36.57 29.88
C LYS A 651 8.33 36.02 28.62
N TRP A 652 7.62 35.09 27.98
CA TRP A 652 8.09 34.40 26.79
C TRP A 652 7.00 34.43 25.71
N THR A 653 7.36 34.72 24.47
CA THR A 653 6.50 34.43 23.31
C THR A 653 6.80 33.03 22.82
N VAL A 654 5.76 32.32 22.38
CA VAL A 654 5.86 30.96 21.82
C VAL A 654 5.35 31.01 20.40
N ASN A 655 6.26 30.97 19.44
CA ASN A 655 5.95 31.19 18.02
C ASN A 655 6.02 29.86 17.26
N SER A 656 4.97 29.51 16.54
CA SER A 656 4.94 28.29 15.72
C SER A 656 5.88 28.43 14.51
N LEU A 657 6.70 27.42 14.27
CA LEU A 657 7.58 27.30 13.09
C LEU A 657 6.99 26.35 12.03
N GLY A 658 5.80 25.79 12.28
CA GLY A 658 5.23 24.70 11.48
C GLY A 658 5.80 23.32 11.87
N GLY A 659 5.14 22.26 11.40
CA GLY A 659 5.60 20.88 11.64
C GLY A 659 5.63 20.44 13.11
N GLY A 660 4.92 21.14 14.01
CA GLY A 660 4.88 20.85 15.45
C GLY A 660 6.02 21.44 16.28
N TYR A 661 6.87 22.29 15.69
CA TYR A 661 7.98 22.94 16.38
C TYR A 661 7.72 24.43 16.63
N TYR A 662 8.38 24.96 17.66
CA TYR A 662 8.21 26.32 18.15
C TYR A 662 9.56 26.98 18.44
N SER A 663 9.65 28.30 18.27
CA SER A 663 10.67 29.12 18.95
C SER A 663 10.08 29.73 20.22
N ILE A 664 10.88 29.81 21.27
CA ILE A 664 10.48 30.38 22.57
C ILE A 664 11.38 31.59 22.82
N ILE A 665 10.83 32.80 22.71
CA ILE A 665 11.60 34.06 22.72
C ILE A 665 11.30 34.83 24.00
N ASN A 666 12.34 35.22 24.73
CA ASN A 666 12.18 36.05 25.91
C ASN A 666 11.74 37.46 25.53
N VAL A 667 10.71 37.99 26.20
CA VAL A 667 10.14 39.32 25.89
C VAL A 667 11.08 40.47 26.27
N ASN A 668 11.93 40.30 27.29
CA ASN A 668 12.87 41.35 27.70
C ASN A 668 14.06 41.47 26.73
N SER A 669 14.71 40.34 26.42
CA SER A 669 15.93 40.33 25.61
C SER A 669 15.69 40.20 24.11
N ASN A 670 14.49 39.78 23.69
CA ASN A 670 14.17 39.37 22.33
C ASN A 670 15.06 38.22 21.80
N LYS A 671 15.62 37.41 22.72
CA LYS A 671 16.50 36.27 22.41
C LYS A 671 15.78 34.95 22.60
N SER A 672 16.16 33.96 21.80
CA SER A 672 15.58 32.61 21.83
C SER A 672 16.16 31.78 22.96
N LEU A 673 15.31 30.92 23.54
CA LEU A 673 15.74 29.77 24.32
C LEU A 673 16.63 28.88 23.47
N ASP A 674 17.84 28.59 23.96
CA ASP A 674 18.95 28.03 23.19
C ASP A 674 19.70 26.98 24.03
N VAL A 675 20.00 25.82 23.44
CA VAL A 675 20.93 24.85 24.04
C VAL A 675 22.36 25.28 23.77
N GLU A 676 23.13 25.53 24.85
CA GLU A 676 24.49 26.04 24.77
C GLU A 676 25.40 25.14 23.93
N ASN A 677 26.19 25.77 23.04
CA ASN A 677 27.14 25.12 22.14
C ASN A 677 26.53 24.03 21.23
N VAL A 678 25.23 24.09 20.94
CA VAL A 678 24.52 23.10 20.10
C VAL A 678 24.66 21.67 20.67
N SER A 679 24.92 21.55 21.97
CA SER A 679 25.24 20.29 22.61
C SER A 679 24.06 19.31 22.56
N THR A 680 24.36 18.02 22.44
CA THR A 680 23.37 16.92 22.53
C THR A 680 23.48 16.12 23.82
N ALA A 681 24.41 16.50 24.71
CA ALA A 681 24.69 15.82 25.97
C ALA A 681 23.66 16.15 27.06
N ASN A 682 23.43 15.19 27.95
CA ASN A 682 22.72 15.41 29.21
C ASN A 682 23.50 16.42 30.08
N GLY A 683 22.77 17.33 30.72
CA GLY A 683 23.33 18.35 31.59
C GLY A 683 23.88 19.58 30.87
N ALA A 684 23.75 19.67 29.54
CA ALA A 684 24.09 20.89 28.81
C ALA A 684 23.16 22.03 29.24
N ASN A 685 23.73 23.21 29.49
CA ASN A 685 22.98 24.36 29.97
C ASN A 685 22.02 24.91 28.91
N ILE A 686 20.99 25.59 29.42
CA ILE A 686 20.11 26.41 28.61
C ILE A 686 20.43 27.88 28.84
N GLN A 687 20.51 28.60 27.73
CA GLN A 687 20.81 30.02 27.67
C GLN A 687 19.84 30.76 26.76
N VAL A 688 20.00 32.06 26.66
CA VAL A 688 19.38 32.86 25.60
C VAL A 688 20.41 33.31 24.57
N TRP A 689 20.05 33.22 23.29
CA TRP A 689 20.89 33.66 22.17
C TRP A 689 20.03 34.27 21.07
N ASP A 690 20.63 35.07 20.18
CA ASP A 690 19.94 35.56 18.98
C ASP A 690 19.36 34.39 18.17
N TYR A 691 18.12 34.54 17.71
CA TYR A 691 17.46 33.50 16.95
C TYR A 691 18.04 33.42 15.54
N THR A 692 18.74 32.32 15.23
CA THR A 692 19.37 32.05 13.93
C THR A 692 18.69 30.90 13.18
N SER A 693 17.55 30.42 13.68
CA SER A 693 16.85 29.22 13.20
C SER A 693 17.63 27.91 13.35
N GLY A 694 18.69 27.90 14.18
CA GLY A 694 19.42 26.67 14.51
C GLY A 694 18.53 25.62 15.18
N LEU A 695 18.80 24.32 14.96
CA LEU A 695 17.98 23.23 15.53
C LEU A 695 17.98 23.23 17.06
N ASN A 696 19.05 23.73 17.68
CA ASN A 696 19.20 23.89 19.13
C ASN A 696 18.32 25.00 19.73
N GLN A 697 17.62 25.78 18.89
CA GLN A 697 16.70 26.85 19.26
C GLN A 697 15.23 26.51 18.95
N GLN A 698 14.97 25.30 18.47
CA GLN A 698 13.64 24.83 18.09
C GLN A 698 13.15 23.75 19.05
N TRP A 699 11.90 23.90 19.49
CA TRP A 699 11.35 23.12 20.59
C TRP A 699 10.02 22.48 20.19
N GLN A 700 9.83 21.21 20.53
CA GLN A 700 8.54 20.54 20.45
C GLN A 700 7.85 20.62 21.82
N LEU A 701 6.56 20.94 21.84
CA LEU A 701 5.74 20.97 23.06
C LEU A 701 4.87 19.72 23.11
N VAL A 702 5.20 18.78 24.00
CA VAL A 702 4.47 17.50 24.15
C VAL A 702 3.61 17.56 25.40
N GLN A 703 2.28 17.55 25.26
CA GLN A 703 1.36 17.60 26.40
C GLN A 703 1.41 16.27 27.18
N VAL A 704 1.60 16.36 28.50
CA VAL A 704 1.69 15.20 29.39
C VAL A 704 0.61 15.16 30.47
N GLU A 705 -0.10 16.27 30.71
CA GLU A 705 -1.26 16.34 31.61
C GLU A 705 -2.27 17.37 31.09
N SER A 706 -3.58 17.09 31.19
CA SER A 706 -4.65 18.03 30.79
C SER A 706 -5.40 18.58 32.02
N THR A 707 -5.88 19.83 31.95
CA THR A 707 -6.59 20.52 33.07
C THR A 707 -8.10 20.70 32.86
N ALA A 708 -8.72 20.07 31.86
CA ALA A 708 -10.14 20.28 31.57
C ALA A 708 -11.05 19.42 32.46
N LYS A 709 -11.74 20.04 33.43
CA LYS A 709 -12.98 19.51 34.01
C LYS A 709 -14.06 19.55 32.92
N ARG A 710 -14.65 18.41 32.55
CA ARG A 710 -15.77 18.33 31.61
C ARG A 710 -17.05 18.86 32.28
N ALA A 711 -17.52 20.04 31.86
CA ALA A 711 -18.87 20.50 32.09
C ALA A 711 -19.80 19.84 31.05
N LEU A 712 -20.87 19.21 31.52
CA LEU A 712 -22.00 18.75 30.72
C LEU A 712 -22.88 19.96 30.40
N THR A 713 -23.13 20.22 29.12
CA THR A 713 -24.25 21.07 28.71
C THR A 713 -24.99 20.36 27.58
N GLU A 714 -26.27 20.11 27.82
CA GLU A 714 -27.23 19.48 26.91
C GLU A 714 -27.36 20.25 25.59
N ILE A 715 -27.40 19.52 24.48
CA ILE A 715 -28.04 19.99 23.24
C ILE A 715 -28.91 18.84 22.71
N ALA A 716 -30.22 19.12 22.66
CA ALA A 716 -31.25 18.30 22.04
C ALA A 716 -31.14 18.32 20.48
N PRO A 717 -31.75 17.35 19.78
CA PRO A 717 -31.15 16.71 18.61
C PRO A 717 -31.53 17.36 17.28
N THR A 718 -30.63 17.28 16.31
CA THR A 718 -30.98 17.34 14.88
C THR A 718 -30.52 16.07 14.19
N SER A 719 -31.48 15.47 13.48
CA SER A 719 -31.48 14.15 12.87
C SER A 719 -30.43 13.97 11.77
N GLU A 720 -29.57 12.96 11.93
CA GLU A 720 -28.93 12.26 10.83
C GLU A 720 -29.27 10.77 10.91
N THR A 721 -29.89 10.27 9.85
CA THR A 721 -30.32 8.89 9.68
C THR A 721 -29.13 7.99 9.33
N SER A 722 -28.49 7.44 10.35
CA SER A 722 -28.33 5.98 10.53
C SER A 722 -28.27 5.67 12.04
N THR A 723 -29.24 6.21 12.78
CA THR A 723 -29.50 5.82 14.16
C THR A 723 -30.12 4.44 14.13
N ASP A 724 -29.36 3.40 14.45
CA ASP A 724 -30.00 2.17 14.94
C ASP A 724 -29.09 1.30 15.80
N MET A 725 -27.81 1.65 16.01
CA MET A 725 -26.95 0.94 16.97
C MET A 725 -25.97 1.86 17.70
N ALA A 726 -26.22 2.11 18.99
CA ALA A 726 -25.32 2.84 19.89
C ALA A 726 -24.56 1.86 20.79
N ILE A 727 -23.24 1.81 20.62
CA ILE A 727 -22.34 0.99 21.45
C ILE A 727 -21.47 1.90 22.33
N PHE A 728 -21.43 1.65 23.64
CA PHE A 728 -20.58 2.37 24.59
C PHE A 728 -20.33 1.56 25.87
N ILE A 729 -19.26 1.86 26.60
CA ILE A 729 -19.00 1.29 27.93
C ILE A 729 -19.62 2.21 28.98
N ASN A 730 -20.47 1.68 29.83
CA ASN A 730 -20.96 2.39 31.01
C ASN A 730 -19.86 2.44 32.06
N SER A 731 -19.32 3.63 32.27
CA SER A 731 -18.21 3.90 33.21
C SER A 731 -18.56 3.69 34.68
N THR A 732 -19.84 3.47 35.01
CA THR A 732 -20.29 3.30 36.41
C THR A 732 -20.30 1.84 36.85
N ASN A 733 -20.51 0.90 35.91
CA ASN A 733 -20.67 -0.52 36.24
C ASN A 733 -19.84 -1.46 35.35
N ASP A 734 -19.01 -0.93 34.44
CA ASP A 734 -18.18 -1.70 33.51
C ASP A 734 -18.98 -2.68 32.63
N TYR A 735 -20.15 -2.25 32.15
CA TYR A 735 -20.91 -2.97 31.12
C TYR A 735 -20.76 -2.29 29.77
N LEU A 736 -20.50 -3.08 28.74
CA LEU A 736 -20.66 -2.69 27.36
C LEU A 736 -22.17 -2.70 27.04
N LYS A 737 -22.72 -1.51 26.79
CA LYS A 737 -24.11 -1.33 26.38
C LYS A 737 -24.22 -1.26 24.86
N ILE A 738 -25.17 -1.98 24.32
CA ILE A 738 -25.54 -1.98 22.89
C ILE A 738 -27.02 -1.67 22.83
N ASP A 739 -27.34 -0.45 22.46
CA ASP A 739 -28.71 -0.01 22.23
C ASP A 739 -28.99 -0.09 20.74
N THR A 740 -29.99 -0.88 20.34
CA THR A 740 -30.33 -1.06 18.94
C THR A 740 -31.82 -1.30 18.72
N ASN A 741 -32.35 -0.80 17.60
CA ASN A 741 -33.70 -1.15 17.14
C ASN A 741 -33.73 -2.45 16.33
N HIS A 742 -32.57 -3.10 16.12
CA HIS A 742 -32.46 -4.41 15.50
C HIS A 742 -33.04 -5.49 16.43
N GLU A 743 -33.72 -6.48 15.85
CA GLU A 743 -34.28 -7.62 16.56
C GLU A 743 -33.74 -8.93 15.96
N GLY A 744 -33.24 -9.82 16.82
CA GLY A 744 -32.66 -11.10 16.43
C GLY A 744 -31.27 -11.37 16.99
N SER A 745 -30.76 -12.58 16.73
CA SER A 745 -29.47 -13.04 17.23
C SER A 745 -28.30 -12.44 16.44
N ALA A 746 -27.36 -11.82 17.15
CA ALA A 746 -26.11 -11.33 16.59
C ALA A 746 -24.90 -11.78 17.43
N THR A 747 -23.75 -11.87 16.78
CA THR A 747 -22.47 -12.12 17.46
C THR A 747 -21.81 -10.79 17.80
N VAL A 748 -21.54 -10.54 19.08
CA VAL A 748 -20.77 -9.41 19.57
C VAL A 748 -19.34 -9.84 19.89
N GLU A 749 -18.37 -9.18 19.29
CA GLU A 749 -16.93 -9.41 19.48
C GLU A 749 -16.25 -8.12 19.96
N VAL A 750 -15.40 -8.21 20.97
CA VAL A 750 -14.58 -7.10 21.47
C VAL A 750 -13.13 -7.42 21.17
N PHE A 751 -12.44 -6.49 20.54
CA PHE A 751 -11.03 -6.59 20.19
C PHE A 751 -10.22 -5.56 20.97
N ASN A 752 -9.03 -5.94 21.42
CA ASN A 752 -8.05 -4.95 21.86
C ASN A 752 -7.50 -4.16 20.66
N ILE A 753 -6.72 -3.11 20.90
CA ILE A 753 -6.17 -2.27 19.83
C ILE A 753 -5.14 -3.00 18.94
N GLY A 754 -4.60 -4.14 19.40
CA GLY A 754 -3.75 -5.03 18.62
C GLY A 754 -4.52 -5.99 17.70
N GLY A 755 -5.86 -5.90 17.68
CA GLY A 755 -6.72 -6.73 16.82
C GLY A 755 -7.02 -8.13 17.36
N GLN A 756 -6.61 -8.45 18.60
CA GLN A 756 -6.94 -9.72 19.24
C GLN A 756 -8.38 -9.68 19.78
N ASN A 757 -9.19 -10.68 19.43
CA ASN A 757 -10.53 -10.86 20.01
C ASN A 757 -10.39 -11.33 21.46
N ILE A 758 -10.88 -10.52 22.39
CA ILE A 758 -10.77 -10.75 23.84
C ILE A 758 -12.11 -11.09 24.49
N LEU A 759 -13.23 -10.91 23.78
CA LEU A 759 -14.56 -11.28 24.24
C LEU A 759 -15.48 -11.53 23.05
N LYS A 760 -16.15 -12.68 23.03
CA LYS A 760 -17.14 -13.04 22.01
C LYS A 760 -18.40 -13.58 22.67
N LYS A 761 -19.56 -13.02 22.33
CA LYS A 761 -20.85 -13.40 22.92
C LYS A 761 -21.97 -13.32 21.89
N ASN A 762 -22.83 -14.32 21.84
CA ASN A 762 -24.09 -14.24 21.09
C ASN A 762 -25.11 -13.48 21.93
N VAL A 763 -25.78 -12.50 21.32
CA VAL A 763 -26.74 -11.64 21.97
C VAL A 763 -28.01 -11.61 21.11
N ASP A 764 -29.14 -11.90 21.74
CA ASP A 764 -30.45 -11.76 21.12
C ASP A 764 -30.98 -10.36 21.41
N PHE A 765 -30.96 -9.49 20.40
CA PHE A 765 -31.46 -8.14 20.54
C PHE A 765 -32.99 -8.13 20.54
N VAL A 766 -33.57 -7.44 21.52
CA VAL A 766 -35.01 -7.18 21.62
C VAL A 766 -35.23 -5.69 21.38
N LYS A 767 -36.08 -5.37 20.42
CA LYS A 767 -36.35 -3.98 20.02
C LYS A 767 -36.76 -3.13 21.23
N GLY A 768 -36.04 -2.02 21.44
CA GLY A 768 -36.28 -1.08 22.53
C GLY A 768 -35.69 -1.47 23.90
N ASN A 769 -34.97 -2.59 24.00
CA ASN A 769 -34.25 -2.99 25.21
C ASN A 769 -32.73 -3.04 24.95
N PRO A 770 -31.92 -2.21 25.63
CA PRO A 770 -30.47 -2.23 25.45
C PRO A 770 -29.90 -3.53 26.01
N SER A 771 -29.00 -4.15 25.24
CA SER A 771 -28.27 -5.33 25.68
C SER A 771 -27.00 -4.94 26.43
N GLU A 772 -26.68 -5.68 27.48
CA GLU A 772 -25.51 -5.42 28.32
C GLU A 772 -24.57 -6.63 28.35
N ILE A 773 -23.28 -6.37 28.18
CA ILE A 773 -22.21 -7.36 28.27
C ILE A 773 -21.22 -6.89 29.32
N GLU A 774 -21.01 -7.70 30.36
CA GLU A 774 -20.05 -7.39 31.41
C GLU A 774 -18.63 -7.35 30.83
N VAL A 775 -17.91 -6.24 31.08
CA VAL A 775 -16.52 -6.02 30.66
C VAL A 775 -15.61 -5.61 31.82
N SER A 776 -16.02 -5.89 33.06
CA SER A 776 -15.29 -5.59 34.31
C SER A 776 -13.86 -6.12 34.28
N ARG A 777 -13.65 -7.32 33.72
CA ARG A 777 -12.34 -7.98 33.61
C ARG A 777 -11.42 -7.42 32.53
N LEU A 778 -11.91 -6.53 31.66
CA LEU A 778 -11.07 -5.89 30.65
C LEU A 778 -10.23 -4.78 31.28
N PRO A 779 -8.92 -4.66 30.97
CA PRO A 779 -8.11 -3.53 31.40
C PRO A 779 -8.65 -2.17 30.93
N LYS A 780 -8.23 -1.07 31.58
CA LYS A 780 -8.48 0.27 31.03
C LYS A 780 -7.79 0.40 29.68
N GLY A 781 -8.50 0.90 28.68
CA GLY A 781 -7.97 0.91 27.32
C GLY A 781 -9.02 1.08 26.25
N VAL A 782 -8.52 1.15 25.02
CA VAL A 782 -9.33 1.30 23.81
C VAL A 782 -9.65 -0.08 23.24
N TYR A 783 -10.91 -0.29 22.93
CA TYR A 783 -11.42 -1.52 22.34
C TYR A 783 -12.19 -1.23 21.06
N ILE A 784 -12.22 -2.20 20.15
CA ILE A 784 -13.09 -2.19 18.98
C ILE A 784 -14.17 -3.23 19.23
N VAL A 785 -15.44 -2.81 19.19
CA VAL A 785 -16.58 -3.72 19.32
C VAL A 785 -17.16 -3.93 17.94
N ARG A 786 -17.31 -5.18 17.53
CA ARG A 786 -17.99 -5.60 16.31
C ARG A 786 -19.27 -6.35 16.65
N VAL A 787 -20.36 -6.00 15.99
CA VAL A 787 -21.64 -6.71 16.07
C VAL A 787 -21.92 -7.24 14.67
N SER A 788 -22.05 -8.56 14.52
CA SER A 788 -22.26 -9.22 13.23
C SER A 788 -23.51 -10.09 13.26
N ASP A 789 -24.38 -9.93 12.26
CA ASP A 789 -25.56 -10.75 12.03
C ASP A 789 -25.56 -11.30 10.59
N LYS A 790 -26.67 -11.92 10.17
CA LYS A 790 -26.85 -12.48 8.81
C LYS A 790 -26.93 -11.42 7.69
N THR A 791 -27.10 -10.16 8.03
CA THR A 791 -27.28 -9.02 7.11
C THR A 791 -26.04 -8.15 6.99
N GLY A 792 -25.13 -8.19 7.96
CA GLY A 792 -23.85 -7.49 7.90
C GLY A 792 -23.13 -7.38 9.24
N SER A 793 -22.10 -6.55 9.28
CA SER A 793 -21.33 -6.27 10.50
C SER A 793 -21.16 -4.78 10.74
N TYR A 794 -21.43 -4.32 11.96
CA TYR A 794 -21.18 -2.97 12.45
C TYR A 794 -19.98 -2.97 13.39
N SER A 795 -19.14 -1.92 13.39
CA SER A 795 -17.99 -1.82 14.30
C SER A 795 -17.85 -0.43 14.89
N LYS A 796 -17.58 -0.34 16.20
CA LYS A 796 -17.39 0.94 16.91
C LYS A 796 -16.24 0.86 17.91
N LYS A 797 -15.44 1.93 17.95
CA LYS A 797 -14.37 2.11 18.94
C LYS A 797 -14.97 2.59 20.26
N VAL A 798 -14.63 1.93 21.36
CA VAL A 798 -15.06 2.29 22.72
C VAL A 798 -13.84 2.43 23.63
N LEU A 799 -13.95 3.24 24.67
CA LEU A 799 -12.89 3.49 25.65
C LEU A 799 -13.40 3.06 27.04
N LYS A 800 -12.68 2.13 27.67
CA LYS A 800 -12.86 1.79 29.09
C LYS A 800 -11.94 2.70 29.92
N GLN A 801 -12.52 3.63 30.69
CA GLN A 801 -11.80 4.68 31.42
C GLN A 801 -11.35 4.26 32.82
#